data_AF-A0AA36NK76-F1
#
_entry.id   AF-A0AA36NK76-F1
#
_cell.length_a   1.000
_cell.length_b   1.000
_cell.length_c   1.000
_cell.angle_alpha   90.00
_cell.angle_beta   90.00
_cell.angle_gamma   90.00
#
_symmetry.space_group_name_H-M   'P 1'
#
loop_
_entity.id
_entity.type
_entity.pdbx_description
1 polymer ?
#
loop_
_entity_poly.entity_id
_entity_poly.type
_entity_poly.pdbx_seq_one_letter_code
_entity_poly.pdbx_strand_id
1 'polypeptide(L)'
;MPPVSEDPFRDQILGILKSAAEDPSDPSHRVWVEELLAALQAAEQGEAVSQESQETSRLFFLACGLEEATDKPSFRLPEYGEVRSAKQVVSKYLASLATEHKEDHKAELGPAKPESAAEEPAVELSDVALAEMLSRAWQDEAQNARPRVGQQLRAEKLIELGAAFERQPDGSDTCAIHGLNNLLQPKRSSKEAALKFQEAMDAALKDEQNPEERSTAGLVGPFSLATLQAADAESRAEEMACRGFVPPRAAQLSLLRQDSGFHSSRGLQRTGMFDVEAIKIAARLKGFEVVDVEPKPSWHESDVSKFAALGANSDWFRGFLVYERMPGRAMHYYSILYWPHGGSHWMILDSFDRGDESPRNRLLTLEEVVSLHDQNGEFFRSWLLRWYPVVDRAAAIQGLRDAVHVGLSQVELEEERALSEARAEVELDASRWNVADAAARLLQYPRQVTRELQVLQLVVSEQQARASLEDSEWNFTQAVEHLSNLVLQRVKDVKAEFVDQEHERHGKGSSMPLAHRSFPRLAADAYAALSLTDWDVRTAAQLLLLREKSKVSFKAAATALTETNSLQQALLVLQLLAEVDIEDAEIDEVYAASLLRYAEDVSTARQLAHVCHQFPSVPLALCAEALRRGESQAAACMMLQDFQDQVCRVVSALAQRASNGQGEALGPQECLDIARLALEAAEWSPDNAFILAESYALGVLQVRKELGLLQKSQAFAVQQEKEESKLATALSALDAVNELQTLPPRTLLAHLQDCDMNPAKAVAQLWSQQTGEQGIPRKPALPKPPGRGARSTTPNKKGRDSRDREKRKDCVTM
;
A
#
# COMPACT_ATOMS: atom_id res chain seq x y z
N MET A 1 -8.73 -38.98 13.60
CA MET A 1 -9.35 -38.08 12.60
C MET A 1 -10.81 -38.48 12.46
N PRO A 2 -11.77 -37.55 12.57
CA PRO A 2 -13.14 -37.84 12.13
C PRO A 2 -13.11 -38.17 10.63
N PRO A 3 -14.01 -39.05 10.14
CA PRO A 3 -14.06 -39.35 8.72
C PRO A 3 -14.35 -38.06 7.94
N VAL A 4 -13.49 -37.76 6.96
CA VAL A 4 -13.76 -36.69 5.98
C VAL A 4 -15.05 -37.07 5.27
N SER A 5 -16.05 -36.20 5.36
CA SER A 5 -17.33 -36.41 4.69
C SER A 5 -17.11 -36.57 3.18
N GLU A 6 -17.79 -37.55 2.59
CA GLU A 6 -17.71 -37.84 1.17
C GLU A 6 -18.38 -36.76 0.30
N ASP A 7 -19.13 -35.82 0.90
CA ASP A 7 -19.84 -34.75 0.20
C ASP A 7 -19.86 -33.44 1.02
N PRO A 8 -18.85 -32.55 0.88
CA PRO A 8 -18.74 -31.32 1.64
C PRO A 8 -19.89 -30.33 1.38
N PHE A 9 -20.50 -30.39 0.20
CA PHE A 9 -21.63 -29.54 -0.18
C PHE A 9 -22.90 -29.91 0.61
N ARG A 10 -23.13 -31.21 0.82
CA ARG A 10 -24.23 -31.71 1.65
C ARG A 10 -24.10 -31.27 3.11
N ASP A 11 -22.89 -31.28 3.66
CA ASP A 11 -22.66 -30.86 5.05
C ASP A 11 -22.82 -29.36 5.24
N GLN A 12 -22.41 -28.56 4.26
CA GLN A 12 -22.63 -27.11 4.25
C GLN A 12 -24.14 -26.79 4.30
N ILE A 13 -24.95 -27.44 3.46
CA ILE A 13 -26.41 -27.25 3.46
C ILE A 13 -27.03 -27.65 4.81
N LEU A 14 -26.64 -28.80 5.36
CA LEU A 14 -27.12 -29.22 6.68
C LEU A 14 -26.70 -28.26 7.79
N GLY A 15 -25.48 -27.70 7.71
CA GLY A 15 -25.00 -26.67 8.63
C GLY A 15 -25.89 -25.44 8.62
N ILE A 16 -26.20 -24.93 7.42
CA ILE A 16 -27.08 -23.76 7.23
C ILE A 16 -28.49 -24.03 7.79
N LEU A 17 -29.10 -25.17 7.44
CA LEU A 17 -30.43 -25.55 7.90
C LEU A 17 -30.52 -25.67 9.43
N LYS A 18 -29.45 -26.14 10.08
CA LYS A 18 -29.39 -26.24 11.54
C LYS A 18 -29.11 -24.90 12.22
N SER A 19 -28.31 -24.02 11.60
CA SER A 19 -28.00 -22.71 12.17
C SER A 19 -29.12 -21.68 12.00
N ALA A 20 -30.00 -21.89 11.02
CA ALA A 20 -31.07 -20.94 10.70
C ALA A 20 -32.19 -20.89 11.76
N ALA A 21 -32.26 -21.85 12.68
CA ALA A 21 -33.20 -21.83 13.79
C ALA A 21 -32.48 -21.94 15.14
N GLU A 22 -32.82 -21.04 16.07
CA GLU A 22 -32.43 -21.16 17.48
C GLU A 22 -33.13 -22.37 18.14
N ASP A 23 -34.33 -22.72 17.66
CA ASP A 23 -35.09 -23.90 18.07
C ASP A 23 -35.69 -24.60 16.83
N PRO A 24 -35.22 -25.81 16.48
CA PRO A 24 -35.74 -26.56 15.32
C PRO A 24 -37.20 -26.99 15.47
N SER A 25 -37.77 -26.92 16.68
CA SER A 25 -39.19 -27.21 16.93
C SER A 25 -40.13 -26.04 16.60
N ASP A 26 -39.60 -24.85 16.29
CA ASP A 26 -40.42 -23.70 15.90
C ASP A 26 -41.16 -24.00 14.58
N PRO A 27 -42.51 -23.89 14.54
CA PRO A 27 -43.28 -24.05 13.31
C PRO A 27 -42.85 -23.09 12.19
N SER A 28 -42.27 -21.93 12.53
CA SER A 28 -41.75 -20.98 11.53
C SER A 28 -40.56 -21.56 10.74
N HIS A 29 -39.69 -22.34 11.41
CA HIS A 29 -38.55 -23.02 10.76
C HIS A 29 -39.03 -24.06 9.76
N ARG A 30 -40.04 -24.85 10.14
CA ARG A 30 -40.62 -25.86 9.26
C ARG A 30 -41.23 -25.23 8.00
N VAL A 31 -41.97 -24.14 8.15
CA VAL A 31 -42.56 -23.40 7.01
C VAL A 31 -41.44 -22.89 6.09
N TRP A 32 -40.37 -22.34 6.65
CA TRP A 32 -39.21 -21.88 5.88
C TRP A 32 -38.52 -23.03 5.10
N VAL A 33 -38.33 -24.19 5.72
CA VAL A 33 -37.75 -25.38 5.05
C VAL A 33 -38.68 -25.90 3.93
N GLU A 34 -40.00 -25.85 4.12
CA GLU A 34 -41.00 -26.23 3.11
C GLU A 34 -40.97 -25.27 1.90
N GLU A 35 -40.85 -23.96 2.13
CA GLU A 35 -40.68 -22.95 1.08
C GLU A 35 -39.37 -23.14 0.30
N LEU A 36 -38.27 -23.41 1.00
CA LEU A 36 -36.98 -23.69 0.38
C LEU A 36 -37.03 -24.94 -0.52
N LEU A 37 -37.71 -25.99 -0.06
CA LEU A 37 -37.91 -27.21 -0.83
C LEU A 37 -38.74 -26.96 -2.09
N ALA A 38 -39.78 -26.11 -2.01
CA ALA A 38 -40.59 -25.70 -3.16
C ALA A 38 -39.75 -24.90 -4.18
N ALA A 39 -38.90 -23.99 -3.72
CA ALA A 39 -38.01 -23.21 -4.59
C ALA A 39 -37.01 -24.11 -5.34
N LEU A 40 -36.42 -25.10 -4.65
CA LEU A 40 -35.52 -26.10 -5.24
C LEU A 40 -36.25 -27.01 -6.26
N GLN A 41 -37.53 -27.32 -6.03
CA GLN A 41 -38.35 -28.09 -6.98
C GLN A 41 -38.67 -27.31 -8.25
N ALA A 42 -39.04 -26.03 -8.13
CA ALA A 42 -39.27 -25.14 -9.27
C ALA A 42 -37.97 -24.99 -10.09
N ALA A 43 -36.84 -24.80 -9.41
CA ALA A 43 -35.54 -24.69 -10.05
C ALA A 43 -35.11 -25.96 -10.80
N GLU A 44 -35.33 -27.16 -10.25
CA GLU A 44 -35.06 -28.44 -10.94
C GLU A 44 -35.90 -28.60 -12.22
N GLN A 45 -37.07 -27.97 -12.28
CA GLN A 45 -37.96 -27.98 -13.45
C GLN A 45 -37.67 -26.85 -14.45
N GLY A 46 -36.70 -25.97 -14.15
CA GLY A 46 -36.39 -24.79 -14.97
C GLY A 46 -37.44 -23.68 -14.89
N GLU A 47 -38.30 -23.70 -13.87
CA GLU A 47 -39.31 -22.67 -13.63
C GLU A 47 -38.72 -21.46 -12.91
N ALA A 48 -39.19 -20.27 -13.24
CA ALA A 48 -38.78 -19.05 -12.54
C ALA A 48 -39.41 -18.99 -11.14
N VAL A 49 -38.58 -18.82 -10.11
CA VAL A 49 -39.04 -18.70 -8.72
C VAL A 49 -39.68 -17.32 -8.49
N SER A 50 -40.92 -17.31 -7.99
CA SER A 50 -41.74 -16.12 -7.67
C SER A 50 -41.02 -15.09 -6.79
N GLN A 51 -41.21 -13.80 -7.08
CA GLN A 51 -40.55 -12.66 -6.42
C GLN A 51 -40.79 -12.55 -4.91
N GLU A 52 -41.93 -13.03 -4.39
CA GLU A 52 -42.23 -13.00 -2.95
C GLU A 52 -41.50 -14.09 -2.14
N SER A 53 -41.04 -15.16 -2.79
CA SER A 53 -40.25 -16.23 -2.17
C SER A 53 -38.73 -15.96 -2.22
N GLN A 54 -38.34 -14.80 -2.76
CA GLN A 54 -36.94 -14.52 -3.12
C GLN A 54 -36.04 -14.18 -1.94
N GLU A 55 -36.45 -13.44 -0.90
CA GLU A 55 -35.47 -12.96 0.10
C GLU A 55 -34.87 -14.08 0.97
N THR A 56 -35.70 -14.98 1.48
CA THR A 56 -35.28 -16.13 2.30
C THR A 56 -34.55 -17.20 1.49
N SER A 57 -35.05 -17.53 0.30
CA SER A 57 -34.40 -18.48 -0.61
C SER A 57 -33.09 -17.93 -1.17
N ARG A 58 -33.00 -16.63 -1.43
CA ARG A 58 -31.79 -15.94 -1.93
C ARG A 58 -30.64 -16.02 -0.95
N LEU A 59 -30.90 -15.78 0.34
CA LEU A 59 -29.86 -15.88 1.37
C LEU A 59 -29.31 -17.31 1.47
N PHE A 60 -30.19 -18.32 1.35
CA PHE A 60 -29.76 -19.71 1.30
C PHE A 60 -28.93 -20.01 0.04
N PHE A 61 -29.37 -19.54 -1.13
CA PHE A 61 -28.65 -19.78 -2.38
C PHE A 61 -27.28 -19.08 -2.41
N LEU A 62 -27.18 -17.86 -1.90
CA LEU A 62 -25.91 -17.15 -1.73
C LEU A 62 -24.99 -17.86 -0.72
N ALA A 63 -25.53 -18.37 0.40
CA ALA A 63 -24.77 -19.13 1.38
C ALA A 63 -24.27 -20.49 0.85
N CYS A 64 -24.91 -21.02 -0.19
CA CYS A 64 -24.47 -22.22 -0.91
C CYS A 64 -23.52 -21.92 -2.09
N GLY A 65 -23.10 -20.66 -2.29
CA GLY A 65 -22.14 -20.27 -3.33
C GLY A 65 -22.72 -20.12 -4.73
N LEU A 66 -24.03 -19.89 -4.86
CA LEU A 66 -24.71 -19.78 -6.16
C LEU A 66 -24.73 -18.33 -6.63
N GLU A 67 -24.09 -18.06 -7.78
CA GLU A 67 -23.92 -16.70 -8.30
C GLU A 67 -25.22 -16.10 -8.88
N GLU A 68 -25.41 -14.80 -8.66
CA GLU A 68 -26.51 -14.03 -9.22
C GLU A 68 -26.22 -13.73 -10.70
N ALA A 69 -27.12 -14.11 -11.62
CA ALA A 69 -26.88 -13.86 -13.04
C ALA A 69 -26.93 -12.36 -13.33
N THR A 70 -25.91 -11.84 -14.01
CA THR A 70 -25.73 -10.39 -14.24
C THR A 70 -26.85 -9.71 -15.02
N ASP A 71 -27.66 -10.48 -15.75
CA ASP A 71 -28.54 -9.93 -16.79
C ASP A 71 -30.05 -10.00 -16.42
N LYS A 72 -30.46 -10.71 -15.35
CA LYS A 72 -31.86 -10.84 -14.87
C LYS A 72 -31.90 -11.22 -13.38
N PRO A 73 -33.00 -10.92 -12.63
CA PRO A 73 -33.22 -11.42 -11.26
C PRO A 73 -33.56 -12.92 -11.29
N SER A 74 -32.60 -13.73 -11.71
CA SER A 74 -32.67 -15.19 -11.80
C SER A 74 -31.31 -15.74 -11.43
N PHE A 75 -31.25 -16.64 -10.45
CA PHE A 75 -30.02 -17.35 -10.11
C PHE A 75 -29.73 -18.39 -11.19
N ARG A 76 -28.50 -18.41 -11.72
CA ARG A 76 -28.03 -19.54 -12.53
C ARG A 76 -27.41 -20.55 -11.57
N LEU A 77 -28.08 -21.68 -11.39
CA LEU A 77 -27.54 -22.78 -10.61
C LEU A 77 -26.37 -23.40 -11.40
N PRO A 78 -25.21 -23.68 -10.78
CA PRO A 78 -24.21 -24.57 -11.33
C PRO A 78 -24.86 -25.93 -11.61
N GLU A 79 -24.23 -26.68 -12.52
CA GLU A 79 -24.61 -28.00 -13.01
C GLU A 79 -25.80 -28.69 -12.33
N TYR A 80 -26.78 -29.17 -13.11
CA TYR A 80 -28.01 -29.88 -12.68
C TYR A 80 -27.86 -30.89 -11.51
N GLY A 81 -26.66 -31.38 -11.23
CA GLY A 81 -26.33 -32.24 -10.09
C GLY A 81 -26.48 -31.57 -8.71
N GLU A 82 -26.09 -30.30 -8.54
CA GLU A 82 -26.06 -29.64 -7.23
C GLU A 82 -27.47 -29.34 -6.69
N VAL A 83 -28.39 -28.93 -7.57
CA VAL A 83 -29.81 -28.70 -7.23
C VAL A 83 -30.47 -29.97 -6.72
N ARG A 84 -30.18 -31.10 -7.36
CA ARG A 84 -30.70 -32.41 -6.97
C ARG A 84 -30.15 -32.84 -5.62
N SER A 85 -28.85 -32.62 -5.38
CA SER A 85 -28.22 -32.88 -4.08
C SER A 85 -28.83 -32.00 -2.98
N ALA A 86 -28.95 -30.69 -3.20
CA ALA A 86 -29.57 -29.76 -2.25
C ALA A 86 -31.02 -30.16 -1.90
N LYS A 87 -31.83 -30.47 -2.92
CA LYS A 87 -33.21 -30.94 -2.74
C LYS A 87 -33.28 -32.22 -1.90
N GLN A 88 -32.40 -33.19 -2.14
CA GLN A 88 -32.35 -34.42 -1.35
C GLN A 88 -32.01 -34.14 0.12
N VAL A 89 -31.09 -33.20 0.38
CA VAL A 89 -30.68 -32.84 1.74
C VAL A 89 -31.80 -32.13 2.48
N VAL A 90 -32.40 -31.11 1.87
CA VAL A 90 -33.54 -30.35 2.43
C VAL A 90 -34.74 -31.27 2.68
N SER A 91 -35.05 -32.18 1.74
CA SER A 91 -36.15 -33.14 1.91
C SER A 91 -35.91 -34.13 3.06
N LYS A 92 -34.67 -34.60 3.25
CA LYS A 92 -34.31 -35.46 4.38
C LYS A 92 -34.40 -34.71 5.71
N TYR A 93 -33.96 -33.45 5.74
CA TYR A 93 -34.05 -32.60 6.93
C TYR A 93 -35.50 -32.30 7.32
N LEU A 94 -36.36 -32.00 6.34
CA LEU A 94 -37.79 -31.81 6.58
C LEU A 94 -38.45 -33.08 7.13
N ALA A 95 -38.04 -34.25 6.65
CA ALA A 95 -38.54 -35.53 7.16
C ALA A 95 -38.13 -35.79 8.63
N SER A 96 -36.92 -35.38 9.04
CA SER A 96 -36.49 -35.51 10.44
C SER A 96 -37.27 -34.59 11.38
N LEU A 97 -37.58 -33.36 10.95
CA LEU A 97 -38.43 -32.45 11.73
C LEU A 97 -39.84 -33.03 11.98
N ALA A 98 -40.37 -33.79 11.01
CA ALA A 98 -41.69 -34.43 11.14
C ALA A 98 -41.70 -35.66 12.07
N THR A 99 -40.54 -36.31 12.29
CA THR A 99 -40.43 -37.47 13.19
C THR A 99 -40.23 -37.07 14.65
N GLU A 100 -39.46 -36.01 14.93
CA GLU A 100 -39.22 -35.51 16.29
C GLU A 100 -40.54 -35.07 16.95
N HIS A 101 -41.42 -34.40 16.19
CA HIS A 101 -42.70 -33.91 16.68
C HIS A 101 -43.71 -35.02 17.09
N LYS A 102 -43.47 -36.29 16.71
CA LYS A 102 -44.31 -37.44 17.08
C LYS A 102 -43.86 -38.14 18.37
N GLU A 103 -42.61 -37.96 18.78
CA GLU A 103 -42.08 -38.59 20.01
C GLU A 103 -42.43 -37.78 21.26
N ASP A 104 -42.47 -36.45 21.16
CA ASP A 104 -42.78 -35.56 22.30
C ASP A 104 -44.24 -35.66 22.77
N HIS A 105 -45.20 -35.89 21.87
CA HIS A 105 -46.61 -36.04 22.24
C HIS A 105 -46.97 -37.40 22.88
N LYS A 106 -46.03 -38.35 22.96
CA LYS A 106 -46.29 -39.66 23.57
C LYS A 106 -45.79 -39.77 25.02
N ALA A 107 -45.07 -38.76 25.53
CA ALA A 107 -44.47 -38.76 26.86
C ALA A 107 -45.30 -38.04 27.95
N GLU A 108 -46.28 -37.21 27.59
CA GLU A 108 -47.04 -36.38 28.56
C GLU A 108 -48.47 -36.88 28.83
N LEU A 109 -48.62 -38.07 29.43
CA LEU A 109 -49.87 -38.47 30.09
C LEU A 109 -49.55 -39.27 31.37
N GLY A 110 -49.08 -38.55 32.40
CA GLY A 110 -48.98 -39.03 33.78
C GLY A 110 -49.91 -38.24 34.71
N PRO A 111 -50.53 -38.86 35.75
CA PRO A 111 -51.64 -38.26 36.47
C PRO A 111 -51.20 -37.12 37.41
N ALA A 112 -51.92 -36.00 37.32
CA ALA A 112 -51.72 -34.80 38.10
C ALA A 112 -51.84 -35.05 39.62
N LYS A 113 -50.86 -34.53 40.36
CA LYS A 113 -50.87 -34.38 41.82
C LYS A 113 -51.06 -32.88 42.12
N PRO A 114 -51.97 -32.47 43.02
CA PRO A 114 -52.22 -31.07 43.25
C PRO A 114 -51.17 -30.52 44.22
N GLU A 115 -50.28 -29.64 43.74
CA GLU A 115 -49.41 -28.85 44.59
C GLU A 115 -49.96 -27.43 44.75
N SER A 116 -50.08 -27.06 46.01
CA SER A 116 -50.60 -25.81 46.53
C SER A 116 -49.69 -24.65 46.19
N ALA A 117 -50.26 -23.59 45.61
CA ALA A 117 -49.66 -22.27 45.54
C ALA A 117 -49.45 -21.72 46.96
N ALA A 118 -48.21 -21.67 47.40
CA ALA A 118 -47.76 -20.79 48.47
C ALA A 118 -47.05 -19.62 47.79
N GLU A 119 -47.63 -18.43 47.92
CA GLU A 119 -47.00 -17.16 47.56
C GLU A 119 -45.70 -17.01 48.35
N GLU A 120 -44.55 -17.03 47.67
CA GLU A 120 -43.30 -16.58 48.26
C GLU A 120 -43.37 -15.05 48.43
N PRO A 121 -43.08 -14.53 49.63
CA PRO A 121 -43.07 -13.09 49.85
C PRO A 121 -41.89 -12.48 49.09
N ALA A 122 -42.17 -11.49 48.24
CA ALA A 122 -41.16 -10.64 47.64
C ALA A 122 -40.34 -9.96 48.75
N VAL A 123 -39.17 -10.50 49.04
CA VAL A 123 -38.20 -9.89 49.94
C VAL A 123 -37.59 -8.73 49.16
N GLU A 124 -37.99 -7.51 49.49
CA GLU A 124 -37.27 -6.29 49.12
C GLU A 124 -35.88 -6.35 49.79
N LEU A 125 -34.91 -6.92 49.08
CA LEU A 125 -33.50 -6.86 49.44
C LEU A 125 -33.08 -5.40 49.40
N SER A 126 -32.74 -4.82 50.56
CA SER A 126 -32.20 -3.47 50.60
C SER A 126 -30.88 -3.41 49.84
N ASP A 127 -30.56 -2.25 49.23
CA ASP A 127 -29.31 -2.03 48.52
C ASP A 127 -28.07 -2.38 49.37
N VAL A 128 -28.18 -2.31 50.70
CA VAL A 128 -27.14 -2.70 51.65
C VAL A 128 -26.93 -4.22 51.68
N ALA A 129 -28.01 -5.01 51.66
CA ALA A 129 -27.93 -6.47 51.61
C ALA A 129 -27.37 -6.95 50.26
N LEU A 130 -27.72 -6.26 49.17
CA LEU A 130 -27.15 -6.54 47.84
C LEU A 130 -25.65 -6.19 47.79
N ALA A 131 -25.23 -5.05 48.36
CA ALA A 131 -23.82 -4.67 48.44
C ALA A 131 -22.99 -5.63 49.31
N GLU A 132 -23.56 -6.13 50.42
CA GLU A 132 -22.91 -7.15 51.24
C GLU A 132 -22.82 -8.51 50.52
N MET A 133 -23.86 -8.90 49.78
CA MET A 133 -23.83 -10.11 48.96
C MET A 133 -22.79 -10.02 47.83
N LEU A 134 -22.70 -8.89 47.13
CA LEU A 134 -21.69 -8.67 46.09
C LEU A 134 -20.28 -8.63 46.69
N SER A 135 -20.09 -8.01 47.86
CA SER A 135 -18.80 -8.01 48.56
C SER A 135 -18.38 -9.41 49.00
N ARG A 136 -19.31 -10.24 49.49
CA ARG A 136 -19.03 -11.64 49.83
C ARG A 136 -18.73 -12.49 48.61
N ALA A 137 -19.50 -12.33 47.53
CA ALA A 137 -19.24 -13.02 46.27
C ALA A 137 -17.84 -12.67 45.71
N TRP A 138 -17.43 -11.40 45.80
CA TRP A 138 -16.07 -10.97 45.43
C TRP A 138 -14.99 -11.54 46.35
N GLN A 139 -15.23 -11.61 47.66
CA GLN A 139 -14.28 -12.22 48.60
C GLN A 139 -14.17 -13.73 48.40
N ASP A 140 -15.28 -14.42 48.15
CA ASP A 140 -15.31 -15.85 47.85
C ASP A 140 -14.65 -16.13 46.49
N GLU A 141 -14.85 -15.28 45.49
CA GLU A 141 -14.14 -15.36 44.20
C GLU A 141 -12.65 -15.08 44.38
N ALA A 142 -12.25 -14.12 45.21
CA ALA A 142 -10.84 -13.84 45.51
C ALA A 142 -10.16 -14.98 46.29
N GLN A 143 -10.88 -15.66 47.19
CA GLN A 143 -10.37 -16.80 47.96
C GLN A 143 -10.35 -18.11 47.14
N ASN A 144 -11.29 -18.28 46.21
CA ASN A 144 -11.37 -19.44 45.32
C ASN A 144 -10.68 -19.23 43.97
N ALA A 145 -10.18 -18.02 43.68
CA ALA A 145 -9.43 -17.73 42.49
C ALA A 145 -8.20 -18.64 42.45
N ARG A 146 -8.10 -19.45 41.39
CA ARG A 146 -6.92 -20.27 41.15
C ARG A 146 -5.69 -19.36 41.19
N PRO A 147 -4.58 -19.78 41.83
CA PRO A 147 -3.36 -18.99 41.83
C PRO A 147 -3.00 -18.69 40.38
N ARG A 148 -2.87 -17.39 40.06
CA ARG A 148 -2.50 -16.96 38.71
C ARG A 148 -1.15 -17.55 38.36
N VAL A 149 -1.04 -18.12 37.16
CA VAL A 149 0.20 -18.72 36.65
C VAL A 149 1.33 -17.68 36.63
N GLY A 150 2.56 -18.11 36.92
CA GLY A 150 3.76 -17.26 36.90
C GLY A 150 4.14 -16.62 38.23
N GLN A 151 5.37 -16.09 38.27
CA GLN A 151 5.89 -15.33 39.40
C GLN A 151 5.34 -13.90 39.38
N GLN A 152 4.87 -13.39 40.52
CA GLN A 152 4.45 -11.99 40.65
C GLN A 152 5.60 -11.02 40.28
N LEU A 153 5.34 -10.09 39.36
CA LEU A 153 6.26 -9.02 39.02
C LEU A 153 5.94 -7.77 39.83
N ARG A 154 6.82 -7.43 40.77
CA ARG A 154 6.76 -6.16 41.50
C ARG A 154 7.48 -5.03 40.74
N ALA A 155 7.21 -3.79 41.13
CA ALA A 155 7.83 -2.61 40.54
C ALA A 155 9.36 -2.67 40.58
N GLU A 156 9.96 -3.14 41.68
CA GLU A 156 11.42 -3.28 41.78
C GLU A 156 11.94 -4.26 40.74
N LYS A 157 11.20 -5.35 40.50
CA LYS A 157 11.60 -6.36 39.52
C LYS A 157 11.48 -5.87 38.09
N LEU A 158 10.45 -5.07 37.78
CA LEU A 158 10.30 -4.41 36.48
C LEU A 158 11.49 -3.48 36.20
N ILE A 159 11.89 -2.69 37.21
CA ILE A 159 13.07 -1.80 37.12
C ILE A 159 14.36 -2.62 36.93
N GLU A 160 14.55 -3.70 37.69
CA GLU A 160 15.70 -4.60 37.55
C GLU A 160 15.80 -5.20 36.14
N LEU A 161 14.66 -5.61 35.57
CA LEU A 161 14.57 -6.18 34.24
C LEU A 161 14.71 -5.13 33.13
N GLY A 162 14.64 -3.83 33.48
CA GLY A 162 14.61 -2.75 32.52
C GLY A 162 13.31 -2.71 31.70
N ALA A 163 12.21 -3.20 32.27
CA ALA A 163 10.89 -3.07 31.68
C ALA A 163 10.24 -1.77 32.17
N ALA A 164 9.71 -0.97 31.26
CA ALA A 164 8.81 0.11 31.65
C ALA A 164 7.43 -0.48 31.96
N PHE A 165 6.53 0.32 32.53
CA PHE A 165 5.13 -0.08 32.71
C PHE A 165 4.28 1.17 32.83
N GLU A 166 3.28 1.27 31.98
CA GLU A 166 2.28 2.32 31.99
C GLU A 166 1.01 1.78 32.66
N ARG A 167 0.76 2.29 33.88
CA ARG A 167 -0.45 1.99 34.64
C ARG A 167 -1.61 2.79 34.07
N GLN A 168 -2.76 2.14 33.94
CA GLN A 168 -4.00 2.80 33.56
C GLN A 168 -4.64 3.47 34.78
N PRO A 169 -5.02 4.76 34.69
CA PRO A 169 -5.74 5.46 35.76
C PRO A 169 -7.05 4.76 36.13
N ASP A 170 -7.42 4.80 37.41
CA ASP A 170 -8.66 4.19 37.89
C ASP A 170 -9.90 4.82 37.22
N GLY A 171 -10.81 3.97 36.73
CA GLY A 171 -12.04 4.40 36.05
C GLY A 171 -11.86 4.94 34.62
N SER A 172 -10.64 4.94 34.08
CA SER A 172 -10.41 5.28 32.66
C SER A 172 -10.73 4.09 31.75
N ASP A 173 -11.14 4.34 30.51
CA ASP A 173 -11.37 3.28 29.50
C ASP A 173 -10.17 3.12 28.56
N THR A 174 -8.96 3.53 28.94
CA THR A 174 -7.79 3.61 28.04
C THR A 174 -6.97 2.32 27.93
N CYS A 175 -7.55 1.16 28.26
CA CYS A 175 -6.84 -0.13 28.32
C CYS A 175 -6.10 -0.50 27.03
N ALA A 176 -6.68 -0.21 25.85
CA ALA A 176 -6.04 -0.46 24.55
C ALA A 176 -4.74 0.35 24.38
N ILE A 177 -4.72 1.61 24.82
CA ILE A 177 -3.56 2.51 24.72
C ILE A 177 -2.43 1.96 25.59
N HIS A 178 -2.73 1.67 26.85
CA HIS A 178 -1.73 1.17 27.80
C HIS A 178 -1.26 -0.23 27.44
N GLY A 179 -2.14 -1.12 26.96
CA GLY A 179 -1.78 -2.44 26.45
C GLY A 179 -0.78 -2.36 25.29
N LEU A 180 -1.03 -1.50 24.30
CA LEU A 180 -0.10 -1.28 23.18
C LEU A 180 1.22 -0.64 23.62
N ASN A 181 1.17 0.40 24.44
CA ASN A 181 2.36 1.07 24.93
C ASN A 181 3.24 0.15 25.79
N ASN A 182 2.62 -0.72 26.60
CA ASN A 182 3.33 -1.73 27.39
C ASN A 182 3.97 -2.81 26.52
N LEU A 183 3.32 -3.20 25.43
CA LEU A 183 3.85 -4.17 24.49
C LEU A 183 5.01 -3.63 23.64
N LEU A 184 4.95 -2.34 23.30
CA LEU A 184 5.85 -1.69 22.34
C LEU A 184 6.96 -0.89 23.00
N GLN A 185 7.27 -1.24 24.24
CA GLN A 185 8.35 -0.61 24.97
C GLN A 185 9.68 -0.85 24.24
N PRO A 186 10.49 0.20 24.06
CA PRO A 186 11.81 0.05 23.49
C PRO A 186 12.64 -0.87 24.39
N LYS A 187 13.33 -1.85 23.79
CA LYS A 187 14.31 -2.71 24.48
C LYS A 187 15.50 -1.82 24.89
N ARG A 188 15.42 -1.15 26.05
CA ARG A 188 16.40 -0.16 26.52
C ARG A 188 17.35 -0.74 27.56
N SER A 189 18.45 -0.02 27.80
CA SER A 189 19.28 -0.28 28.98
C SER A 189 18.47 -0.09 30.28
N SER A 190 18.81 -0.84 31.33
CA SER A 190 18.09 -0.80 32.62
C SER A 190 17.93 0.61 33.19
N LYS A 191 18.91 1.49 32.97
CA LYS A 191 18.90 2.88 33.44
C LYS A 191 17.88 3.77 32.71
N GLU A 192 17.75 3.62 31.40
CA GLU A 192 16.77 4.40 30.62
C GLU A 192 15.34 3.89 30.83
N ALA A 193 15.19 2.58 31.01
CA ALA A 193 13.93 1.97 31.37
C ALA A 193 13.45 2.43 32.75
N ALA A 194 14.34 2.48 33.75
CA ALA A 194 14.03 2.99 35.08
C ALA A 194 13.56 4.46 35.03
N LEU A 195 14.21 5.31 34.23
CA LEU A 195 13.79 6.70 34.05
C LEU A 195 12.40 6.78 33.42
N LYS A 196 12.13 6.00 32.37
CA LYS A 196 10.82 5.97 31.70
C LYS A 196 9.71 5.40 32.58
N PHE A 197 10.02 4.39 33.39
CA PHE A 197 9.11 3.85 34.39
C PHE A 197 8.76 4.92 35.42
N GLN A 198 9.75 5.66 35.93
CA GLN A 198 9.49 6.76 36.86
C GLN A 198 8.64 7.87 36.21
N GLU A 199 8.95 8.26 34.96
CA GLU A 199 8.13 9.20 34.20
C GLU A 199 6.68 8.72 34.04
N ALA A 200 6.47 7.42 33.80
CA ALA A 200 5.13 6.81 33.70
C ALA A 200 4.37 6.86 35.02
N MET A 201 5.06 6.56 36.13
CA MET A 201 4.47 6.59 37.47
C MET A 201 4.14 8.02 37.91
N ASP A 202 5.03 8.97 37.66
CA ASP A 202 4.82 10.37 37.97
C ASP A 202 3.66 10.96 37.14
N ALA A 203 3.49 10.51 35.89
CA ALA A 203 2.34 10.86 35.05
C ALA A 203 1.03 10.30 35.58
N ALA A 204 0.99 9.00 35.91
CA ALA A 204 -0.20 8.35 36.46
C ALA A 204 -0.64 8.98 37.79
N LEU A 205 0.32 9.32 38.67
CA LEU A 205 0.04 10.01 39.93
C LEU A 205 -0.52 11.42 39.72
N LYS A 206 -0.07 12.14 38.69
CA LYS A 206 -0.62 13.46 38.34
C LYS A 206 -2.05 13.36 37.82
N ASP A 207 -2.35 12.36 36.99
CA ASP A 207 -3.72 12.10 36.51
C ASP A 207 -4.67 11.75 37.65
N GLU A 208 -4.22 10.96 38.63
CA GLU A 208 -5.01 10.65 39.84
C GLU A 208 -5.28 11.90 40.70
N GLN A 209 -4.33 12.85 40.76
CA GLN A 209 -4.46 14.07 41.54
C GLN A 209 -5.31 15.16 40.85
N ASN A 210 -5.31 15.20 39.51
CA ASN A 210 -6.01 16.21 38.70
C ASN A 210 -6.92 15.56 37.63
N PRO A 211 -8.06 14.95 38.02
CA PRO A 211 -8.96 14.28 37.07
C PRO A 211 -9.64 15.24 36.07
N GLU A 212 -9.59 16.55 36.30
CA GLU A 212 -10.16 17.58 35.40
C GLU A 212 -9.19 18.04 34.30
N GLU A 213 -7.87 17.82 34.45
CA GLU A 213 -6.89 18.14 33.41
C GLU A 213 -6.87 17.02 32.35
N ARG A 214 -6.58 17.36 31.09
CA ARG A 214 -6.57 16.39 29.98
C ARG A 214 -5.71 15.18 30.35
N SER A 215 -6.32 13.98 30.35
CA SER A 215 -5.63 12.71 30.65
C SER A 215 -4.29 12.63 29.94
N THR A 216 -3.26 12.24 30.69
CA THR A 216 -1.91 12.07 30.20
C THR A 216 -1.64 10.67 29.63
N ALA A 217 -2.69 9.89 29.38
CA ALA A 217 -2.60 8.57 28.74
C ALA A 217 -1.77 8.64 27.43
N GLY A 218 -0.67 7.88 27.39
CA GLY A 218 0.24 7.86 26.25
C GLY A 218 1.47 8.76 26.34
N LEU A 219 1.84 9.27 27.52
CA LEU A 219 3.07 10.07 27.67
C LEU A 219 4.37 9.28 27.43
N VAL A 220 4.35 7.97 27.64
CA VAL A 220 5.57 7.14 27.66
C VAL A 220 5.73 6.29 26.42
N GLY A 221 4.63 5.80 25.85
CA GLY A 221 4.63 5.04 24.60
C GLY A 221 4.21 5.86 23.38
N PRO A 222 4.27 5.26 22.18
CA PRO A 222 4.00 5.96 20.92
C PRO A 222 2.50 6.20 20.64
N PHE A 223 1.61 5.58 21.43
CA PHE A 223 0.16 5.71 21.28
C PHE A 223 -0.42 6.69 22.29
N SER A 224 -1.25 7.59 21.78
CA SER A 224 -2.02 8.55 22.57
C SER A 224 -3.51 8.36 22.31
N LEU A 225 -4.36 8.95 23.16
CA LEU A 225 -5.81 8.95 22.94
C LEU A 225 -6.18 9.54 21.58
N ALA A 226 -5.52 10.61 21.16
CA ALA A 226 -5.75 11.24 19.86
C ALA A 226 -5.42 10.30 18.68
N THR A 227 -4.39 9.46 18.82
CA THR A 227 -4.01 8.46 17.80
C THR A 227 -5.12 7.42 17.62
N LEU A 228 -5.63 6.87 18.72
CA LEU A 228 -6.69 5.84 18.68
C LEU A 228 -8.03 6.42 18.25
N GLN A 229 -8.35 7.67 18.63
CA GLN A 229 -9.56 8.36 18.16
C GLN A 229 -9.53 8.63 16.65
N ALA A 230 -8.37 9.02 16.11
CA ALA A 230 -8.20 9.20 14.67
C ALA A 230 -8.37 7.87 13.92
N ALA A 231 -7.76 6.80 14.43
CA ALA A 231 -7.88 5.46 13.86
C ALA A 231 -9.30 4.87 13.95
N ASP A 232 -10.04 5.13 15.04
CA ASP A 232 -11.46 4.76 15.17
C ASP A 232 -12.35 5.51 14.18
N ALA A 233 -12.06 6.79 13.93
CA ALA A 233 -12.77 7.55 12.91
C ALA A 233 -12.50 7.02 11.49
N GLU A 234 -11.26 6.66 11.19
CA GLU A 234 -10.84 6.04 9.92
C GLU A 234 -11.47 4.66 9.72
N SER A 235 -11.38 3.78 10.72
CA SER A 235 -12.01 2.45 10.71
C SER A 235 -13.52 2.52 10.42
N ARG A 236 -14.22 3.47 11.04
CA ARG A 236 -15.65 3.69 10.76
C ARG A 236 -15.91 4.22 9.37
N ALA A 237 -15.02 5.06 8.84
CA ALA A 237 -15.15 5.56 7.47
C ALA A 237 -14.97 4.43 6.45
N GLU A 238 -14.00 3.54 6.67
CA GLU A 238 -13.79 2.33 5.85
C GLU A 238 -14.98 1.37 5.93
N GLU A 239 -15.49 1.10 7.13
CA GLU A 239 -16.67 0.27 7.34
C GLU A 239 -17.89 0.83 6.59
N MET A 240 -18.09 2.16 6.63
CA MET A 240 -19.15 2.83 5.88
C MET A 240 -18.93 2.74 4.36
N ALA A 241 -17.69 2.82 3.88
CA ALA A 241 -17.36 2.71 2.46
C ALA A 241 -17.58 1.28 1.91
N CYS A 242 -17.11 0.26 2.63
CA CYS A 242 -17.23 -1.15 2.21
C CYS A 242 -18.68 -1.65 2.13
N ARG A 243 -19.59 -1.06 2.91
CA ARG A 243 -21.00 -1.43 2.89
C ARG A 243 -21.76 -0.97 1.63
N GLY A 244 -21.14 -0.21 0.72
CA GLY A 244 -21.71 0.13 -0.60
C GLY A 244 -23.08 0.82 -0.58
N PHE A 245 -23.50 1.38 0.57
CA PHE A 245 -24.89 1.76 0.81
C PHE A 245 -25.02 3.23 1.27
N VAL A 246 -25.84 4.00 0.54
CA VAL A 246 -26.43 5.27 0.98
C VAL A 246 -27.25 4.98 2.23
N PRO A 247 -26.99 5.62 3.40
CA PRO A 247 -27.43 5.09 4.70
C PRO A 247 -28.94 4.77 4.72
N PRO A 248 -29.33 3.50 4.97
CA PRO A 248 -30.72 3.18 5.25
C PRO A 248 -31.05 3.68 6.67
N ARG A 249 -32.33 3.69 7.03
CA ARG A 249 -32.89 4.09 8.32
C ARG A 249 -32.20 3.54 9.60
N ALA A 250 -31.20 2.67 9.51
CA ALA A 250 -30.32 2.32 10.63
C ALA A 250 -29.45 3.50 11.13
N ALA A 251 -29.08 4.44 10.26
CA ALA A 251 -28.54 5.73 10.69
C ALA A 251 -29.61 6.55 11.45
N GLN A 252 -30.89 6.43 11.07
CA GLN A 252 -32.01 6.93 11.87
C GLN A 252 -32.22 6.15 13.17
N LEU A 253 -31.84 4.88 13.29
CA LEU A 253 -31.91 4.13 14.56
C LEU A 253 -30.76 4.43 15.51
N SER A 254 -29.58 4.77 14.99
CA SER A 254 -28.51 5.38 15.81
C SER A 254 -28.87 6.81 16.24
N LEU A 255 -29.65 7.55 15.44
CA LEU A 255 -30.33 8.79 15.83
C LEU A 255 -31.53 8.54 16.79
N LEU A 256 -32.26 7.41 16.71
CA LEU A 256 -33.35 7.09 17.64
C LEU A 256 -32.83 6.53 18.97
N ARG A 257 -31.61 5.97 19.03
CA ARG A 257 -30.87 5.78 20.29
C ARG A 257 -30.39 7.12 20.89
N GLN A 258 -30.35 8.21 20.11
CA GLN A 258 -30.16 9.57 20.66
C GLN A 258 -31.45 10.16 21.24
N ASP A 259 -32.63 9.60 20.91
CA ASP A 259 -33.93 10.06 21.42
C ASP A 259 -34.38 9.36 22.72
N SER A 260 -33.63 8.39 23.25
CA SER A 260 -33.86 7.83 24.58
C SER A 260 -33.33 8.76 25.68
N GLY A 261 -33.79 10.00 25.74
CA GLY A 261 -33.85 10.90 26.91
C GLY A 261 -32.56 11.27 27.67
N PHE A 262 -31.41 10.62 27.43
CA PHE A 262 -30.13 10.96 28.02
C PHE A 262 -29.42 11.98 27.15
N HIS A 263 -29.94 13.21 27.15
CA HIS A 263 -29.24 14.37 26.62
C HIS A 263 -28.01 14.69 27.48
N SER A 264 -26.89 14.03 27.20
CA SER A 264 -25.58 14.57 27.53
C SER A 264 -25.27 15.70 26.53
N SER A 265 -25.62 16.92 26.91
CA SER A 265 -25.40 18.17 26.16
C SER A 265 -23.94 18.65 26.13
N ARG A 266 -22.98 17.74 26.33
CA ARG A 266 -21.57 17.89 25.95
C ARG A 266 -21.24 16.65 25.13
N GLY A 267 -20.64 16.83 23.95
CA GLY A 267 -20.21 15.72 23.10
C GLY A 267 -19.21 14.82 23.84
N LEU A 268 -19.73 13.86 24.61
CA LEU A 268 -18.96 12.79 25.21
C LEU A 268 -18.42 11.95 24.07
N GLN A 269 -17.23 12.33 23.59
CA GLN A 269 -16.35 11.46 22.84
C GLN A 269 -16.29 10.13 23.59
N ARG A 270 -16.52 9.01 22.91
CA ARG A 270 -16.41 7.67 23.51
C ARG A 270 -15.10 7.60 24.30
N THR A 271 -15.21 7.20 25.56
CA THR A 271 -14.27 7.49 26.64
C THR A 271 -13.01 6.60 26.67
N GLY A 272 -12.83 5.70 25.70
CA GLY A 272 -11.59 4.90 25.56
C GLY A 272 -11.78 3.46 25.08
N MET A 273 -13.02 2.96 24.97
CA MET A 273 -13.28 1.62 24.42
C MET A 273 -13.08 1.60 22.90
N PHE A 274 -11.92 1.13 22.46
CA PHE A 274 -11.55 1.01 21.05
C PHE A 274 -11.78 -0.40 20.51
N ASP A 275 -12.31 -0.48 19.29
CA ASP A 275 -12.39 -1.73 18.54
C ASP A 275 -10.99 -2.18 18.09
N VAL A 276 -10.83 -3.48 17.85
CA VAL A 276 -9.57 -4.06 17.39
C VAL A 276 -9.14 -3.47 16.04
N GLU A 277 -10.08 -3.12 15.15
CA GLU A 277 -9.75 -2.50 13.86
C GLU A 277 -9.14 -1.10 14.04
N ALA A 278 -9.66 -0.30 14.97
CA ALA A 278 -9.04 0.98 15.33
C ALA A 278 -7.62 0.79 15.92
N ILE A 279 -7.42 -0.28 16.70
CA ILE A 279 -6.10 -0.64 17.25
C ILE A 279 -5.14 -1.06 16.12
N LYS A 280 -5.58 -1.87 15.16
CA LYS A 280 -4.79 -2.29 13.99
C LYS A 280 -4.35 -1.09 13.16
N ILE A 281 -5.26 -0.17 12.83
CA ILE A 281 -4.93 1.05 12.09
C ILE A 281 -3.95 1.93 12.87
N ALA A 282 -4.22 2.15 14.16
CA ALA A 282 -3.32 2.94 15.00
C ALA A 282 -1.91 2.33 15.04
N ALA A 283 -1.80 1.01 15.22
CA ALA A 283 -0.52 0.30 15.21
C ALA A 283 0.21 0.47 13.89
N ARG A 284 -0.50 0.34 12.76
CA ARG A 284 0.05 0.49 11.42
C ARG A 284 0.62 1.88 11.16
N LEU A 285 -0.07 2.93 11.62
CA LEU A 285 0.40 4.32 11.57
C LEU A 285 1.70 4.55 12.37
N LYS A 286 2.02 3.63 13.30
CA LYS A 286 3.24 3.68 14.12
C LYS A 286 4.30 2.65 13.68
N GLY A 287 4.11 1.98 12.55
CA GLY A 287 5.06 1.00 12.03
C GLY A 287 4.95 -0.40 12.64
N PHE A 288 3.82 -0.72 13.29
CA PHE A 288 3.54 -2.03 13.85
C PHE A 288 2.33 -2.68 13.16
N GLU A 289 2.26 -3.99 13.13
CA GLU A 289 1.10 -4.72 12.66
C GLU A 289 0.52 -5.58 13.78
N VAL A 290 -0.80 -5.47 13.99
CA VAL A 290 -1.56 -6.32 14.93
C VAL A 290 -2.24 -7.41 14.11
N VAL A 291 -1.68 -8.62 14.16
CA VAL A 291 -2.07 -9.74 13.31
C VAL A 291 -3.33 -10.40 13.86
N ASP A 292 -4.31 -10.66 12.99
CA ASP A 292 -5.48 -11.45 13.36
C ASP A 292 -5.18 -12.95 13.26
N VAL A 293 -5.44 -13.67 14.34
CA VAL A 293 -5.23 -15.12 14.43
C VAL A 293 -6.52 -15.77 14.90
N GLU A 294 -6.88 -16.88 14.26
CA GLU A 294 -8.05 -17.66 14.66
C GLU A 294 -7.89 -18.17 16.10
N PRO A 295 -8.85 -17.88 17.01
CA PRO A 295 -8.75 -18.29 18.40
C PRO A 295 -9.00 -19.79 18.52
N LYS A 296 -7.93 -20.58 18.58
CA LYS A 296 -8.01 -22.01 18.79
C LYS A 296 -7.81 -22.35 20.27
N PRO A 297 -8.54 -23.34 20.82
CA PRO A 297 -8.51 -23.65 22.24
C PRO A 297 -7.18 -24.29 22.69
N SER A 298 -6.46 -24.93 21.77
CA SER A 298 -5.18 -25.61 22.04
C SER A 298 -4.03 -24.78 21.47
N TRP A 299 -2.99 -24.56 22.27
CA TRP A 299 -1.78 -23.85 21.87
C TRP A 299 -1.16 -24.42 20.59
N HIS A 300 -0.99 -25.74 20.52
CA HIS A 300 -0.34 -26.41 19.40
C HIS A 300 -1.10 -26.30 18.07
N GLU A 301 -2.41 -26.09 18.13
CA GLU A 301 -3.25 -25.92 16.93
C GLU A 301 -3.32 -24.45 16.49
N SER A 302 -3.09 -23.53 17.43
CA SER A 302 -3.16 -22.08 17.26
C SER A 302 -1.92 -21.52 16.55
N ASP A 303 -2.11 -20.57 15.64
CA ASP A 303 -0.98 -19.91 14.96
C ASP A 303 -0.13 -19.06 15.92
N VAL A 304 -0.66 -18.68 17.10
CA VAL A 304 0.11 -17.97 18.13
C VAL A 304 1.35 -18.74 18.56
N SER A 305 1.30 -20.09 18.52
CA SER A 305 2.46 -20.94 18.83
C SER A 305 3.61 -20.76 17.85
N LYS A 306 3.30 -20.51 16.57
CA LYS A 306 4.31 -20.24 15.53
C LYS A 306 5.03 -18.93 15.81
N PHE A 307 4.28 -17.88 16.16
CA PHE A 307 4.85 -16.58 16.54
C PHE A 307 5.72 -16.68 17.79
N ALA A 308 5.26 -17.40 18.82
CA ALA A 308 6.05 -17.60 20.03
C ALA A 308 7.35 -18.39 19.77
N ALA A 309 7.29 -19.46 18.97
CA ALA A 309 8.45 -20.31 18.69
C ALA A 309 9.51 -19.59 17.82
N LEU A 310 9.08 -18.86 16.80
CA LEU A 310 9.97 -18.19 15.84
C LEU A 310 10.38 -16.79 16.29
N GLY A 311 9.48 -16.10 17.00
CA GLY A 311 9.63 -14.71 17.42
C GLY A 311 10.43 -14.54 18.71
N ALA A 312 10.54 -15.56 19.55
CA ALA A 312 11.29 -15.48 20.81
C ALA A 312 12.80 -15.18 20.62
N ASN A 313 13.36 -15.29 19.43
CA ASN A 313 14.75 -14.90 19.19
C ASN A 313 14.89 -13.80 18.15
N SER A 314 13.80 -13.11 17.84
CA SER A 314 13.80 -12.06 16.82
C SER A 314 13.42 -10.69 17.38
N ASP A 315 13.78 -9.64 16.64
CA ASP A 315 13.40 -8.27 16.97
C ASP A 315 12.06 -7.86 16.36
N TRP A 316 11.56 -8.63 15.39
CA TRP A 316 10.32 -8.34 14.69
C TRP A 316 9.07 -8.71 15.49
N PHE A 317 9.14 -9.70 16.38
CA PHE A 317 7.99 -10.09 17.19
C PHE A 317 8.05 -9.42 18.58
N ARG A 318 6.99 -8.68 18.94
CA ARG A 318 6.93 -7.94 20.22
C ARG A 318 6.21 -8.70 21.32
N GLY A 319 5.25 -9.55 20.95
CA GLY A 319 4.45 -10.35 21.87
C GLY A 319 2.99 -10.39 21.43
N PHE A 320 2.09 -10.57 22.39
CA PHE A 320 0.65 -10.65 22.17
C PHE A 320 -0.07 -9.48 22.85
N LEU A 321 -0.95 -8.82 22.11
CA LEU A 321 -2.01 -8.01 22.70
C LEU A 321 -3.20 -8.94 22.98
N VAL A 322 -3.61 -9.04 24.23
CA VAL A 322 -4.71 -9.91 24.65
C VAL A 322 -5.96 -9.09 24.83
N TYR A 323 -7.04 -9.52 24.20
CA TYR A 323 -8.38 -9.00 24.38
C TYR A 323 -9.21 -9.98 25.22
N GLU A 324 -9.66 -9.52 26.39
CA GLU A 324 -10.46 -10.29 27.33
C GLU A 324 -11.87 -9.68 27.45
N ARG A 325 -12.89 -10.51 27.27
CA ARG A 325 -14.31 -10.17 27.45
C ARG A 325 -15.05 -11.29 28.17
N MET A 326 -14.54 -11.71 29.32
CA MET A 326 -15.20 -12.74 30.14
C MET A 326 -16.51 -12.20 30.74
N PRO A 327 -17.56 -13.04 30.89
CA PRO A 327 -18.81 -12.63 31.53
C PRO A 327 -18.55 -12.17 32.97
N GLY A 328 -19.20 -11.08 33.38
CA GLY A 328 -18.99 -10.48 34.71
C GLY A 328 -17.74 -9.60 34.82
N ARG A 329 -16.91 -9.51 33.78
CA ARG A 329 -15.76 -8.60 33.71
C ARG A 329 -15.96 -7.54 32.64
N ALA A 330 -15.38 -6.36 32.89
CA ALA A 330 -15.28 -5.34 31.85
C ALA A 330 -14.38 -5.87 30.71
N MET A 331 -14.69 -5.46 29.47
CA MET A 331 -13.79 -5.72 28.36
C MET A 331 -12.45 -5.04 28.63
N HIS A 332 -11.36 -5.76 28.38
CA HIS A 332 -10.02 -5.30 28.75
C HIS A 332 -8.97 -5.73 27.73
N TYR A 333 -7.98 -4.85 27.53
CA TYR A 333 -6.77 -5.15 26.78
C TYR A 333 -5.56 -5.17 27.71
N TYR A 334 -4.74 -6.21 27.62
CA TYR A 334 -3.44 -6.28 28.29
C TYR A 334 -2.39 -6.90 27.36
N SER A 335 -1.13 -6.86 27.76
CA SER A 335 -0.02 -7.33 26.92
C SER A 335 0.70 -8.52 27.53
N ILE A 336 1.10 -9.47 26.69
CA ILE A 336 2.02 -10.56 27.00
C ILE A 336 3.24 -10.38 26.11
N LEU A 337 4.33 -9.86 26.65
CA LEU A 337 5.52 -9.53 25.88
C LEU A 337 6.66 -10.52 26.13
N TYR A 338 7.46 -10.74 25.09
CA TYR A 338 8.66 -11.57 25.22
C TYR A 338 9.86 -10.71 25.62
N TRP A 339 10.58 -11.11 26.67
CA TRP A 339 11.71 -10.37 27.21
C TRP A 339 13.00 -11.20 27.15
N PRO A 340 13.92 -10.86 26.23
CA PRO A 340 15.15 -11.64 26.05
C PRO A 340 16.18 -11.43 27.17
N HIS A 341 16.12 -10.31 27.91
CA HIS A 341 17.09 -10.00 28.95
C HIS A 341 16.81 -10.76 30.25
N GLY A 342 17.67 -11.74 30.59
CA GLY A 342 17.67 -12.41 31.88
C GLY A 342 17.13 -13.85 31.91
N GLY A 343 16.88 -14.50 30.77
CA GLY A 343 16.54 -15.93 30.74
C GLY A 343 15.39 -16.37 29.83
N SER A 344 15.11 -15.66 28.72
CA SER A 344 14.00 -15.96 27.80
C SER A 344 12.66 -16.10 28.52
N HIS A 345 12.27 -15.03 29.21
CA HIS A 345 11.01 -14.98 29.96
C HIS A 345 9.94 -14.21 29.20
N TRP A 346 8.69 -14.50 29.52
CA TRP A 346 7.52 -13.76 29.07
C TRP A 346 6.98 -12.94 30.23
N MET A 347 6.42 -11.76 29.94
CA MET A 347 5.82 -10.90 30.96
C MET A 347 4.38 -10.58 30.60
N ILE A 348 3.46 -10.85 31.52
CA ILE A 348 2.13 -10.23 31.49
C ILE A 348 2.26 -8.83 32.08
N LEU A 349 1.94 -7.83 31.28
CA LEU A 349 1.76 -6.44 31.72
C LEU A 349 0.29 -6.05 31.53
N ASP A 350 -0.45 -6.11 32.63
CA ASP A 350 -1.83 -5.66 32.76
C ASP A 350 -1.85 -4.26 33.38
N SER A 351 -2.37 -3.28 32.66
CA SER A 351 -2.42 -1.88 33.09
C SER A 351 -3.29 -1.66 34.34
N PHE A 352 -4.11 -2.64 34.73
CA PHE A 352 -4.85 -2.66 35.99
C PHE A 352 -4.06 -3.23 37.18
N ASP A 353 -2.76 -3.52 37.03
CA ASP A 353 -1.91 -3.86 38.17
C ASP A 353 -1.89 -2.70 39.19
N ARG A 354 -2.11 -3.03 40.46
CA ARG A 354 -2.09 -2.10 41.59
C ARG A 354 -1.00 -2.48 42.60
N GLY A 355 0.08 -3.11 42.12
CA GLY A 355 1.16 -3.59 42.97
C GLY A 355 0.68 -4.64 43.98
N ASP A 356 1.04 -4.46 45.25
CA ASP A 356 0.73 -5.44 46.30
C ASP A 356 -0.77 -5.55 46.63
N GLU A 357 -1.59 -4.54 46.28
CA GLU A 357 -3.04 -4.55 46.53
C GLU A 357 -3.79 -5.46 45.56
N SER A 358 -3.38 -5.45 44.29
CA SER A 358 -3.97 -6.27 43.24
C SER A 358 -2.90 -6.64 42.21
N PRO A 359 -2.04 -7.63 42.52
CA PRO A 359 -0.95 -7.98 41.64
C PRO A 359 -1.46 -8.79 40.46
N ARG A 360 -1.33 -8.22 39.27
CA ARG A 360 -1.72 -8.79 37.98
C ARG A 360 -0.54 -9.11 37.09
N ASN A 361 0.55 -8.34 37.20
CA ASN A 361 1.75 -8.54 36.38
C ASN A 361 2.48 -9.83 36.79
N ARG A 362 2.91 -10.61 35.79
CA ARG A 362 3.49 -11.94 35.99
C ARG A 362 4.68 -12.17 35.07
N LEU A 363 5.73 -12.80 35.61
CA LEU A 363 6.84 -13.37 34.86
C LEU A 363 6.52 -14.84 34.61
N LEU A 364 6.61 -15.25 33.35
CA LEU A 364 6.25 -16.57 32.87
C LEU A 364 7.41 -17.21 32.12
N THR A 365 7.53 -18.52 32.25
CA THR A 365 8.23 -19.39 31.32
C THR A 365 7.36 -19.65 30.08
N LEU A 366 7.95 -20.17 29.00
CA LEU A 366 7.18 -20.56 27.81
C LEU A 366 6.11 -21.62 28.16
N GLU A 367 6.44 -22.61 28.99
CA GLU A 367 5.50 -23.64 29.43
C GLU A 367 4.31 -23.05 30.19
N GLU A 368 4.54 -22.02 31.00
CA GLU A 368 3.49 -21.28 31.69
C GLU A 368 2.62 -20.45 30.74
N VAL A 369 3.19 -19.87 29.67
CA VAL A 369 2.40 -19.20 28.61
C VAL A 369 1.51 -20.21 27.89
N VAL A 370 2.05 -21.38 27.54
CA VAL A 370 1.29 -22.48 26.92
C VAL A 370 0.15 -22.91 27.85
N SER A 371 0.47 -23.16 29.13
CA SER A 371 -0.53 -23.54 30.12
C SER A 371 -1.59 -22.45 30.32
N LEU A 372 -1.20 -21.17 30.32
CA LEU A 372 -2.15 -20.06 30.43
C LEU A 372 -3.11 -20.02 29.24
N HIS A 373 -2.59 -20.24 28.02
CA HIS A 373 -3.41 -20.30 26.83
C HIS A 373 -4.40 -21.49 26.90
N ASP A 374 -3.91 -22.70 27.17
CA ASP A 374 -4.73 -23.91 27.19
C ASP A 374 -5.78 -23.89 28.32
N GLN A 375 -5.44 -23.34 29.48
CA GLN A 375 -6.41 -23.15 30.58
C GLN A 375 -7.58 -22.24 30.20
N ASN A 376 -7.39 -21.33 29.24
CA ASN A 376 -8.42 -20.44 28.72
C ASN A 376 -9.06 -20.95 27.41
N GLY A 377 -8.83 -22.21 27.03
CA GLY A 377 -9.31 -22.80 25.78
C GLY A 377 -10.82 -22.64 25.53
N GLU A 378 -11.65 -22.73 26.57
CA GLU A 378 -13.10 -22.53 26.46
C GLU A 378 -13.48 -21.08 26.08
N PHE A 379 -12.71 -20.09 26.56
CA PHE A 379 -12.92 -18.68 26.23
C PHE A 379 -12.48 -18.35 24.81
N PHE A 380 -11.42 -19.00 24.31
CA PHE A 380 -11.04 -18.92 22.90
C PHE A 380 -12.13 -19.52 22.01
N ARG A 381 -12.66 -20.70 22.36
CA ARG A 381 -13.74 -21.37 21.60
C ARG A 381 -15.02 -20.52 21.53
N SER A 382 -15.32 -19.77 22.60
CA SER A 382 -16.48 -18.87 22.68
C SER A 382 -16.18 -17.44 22.21
N TRP A 383 -14.99 -17.18 21.65
CA TRP A 383 -14.56 -15.87 21.17
C TRP A 383 -14.54 -14.74 22.23
N LEU A 384 -14.53 -15.12 23.51
CA LEU A 384 -14.47 -14.20 24.65
C LEU A 384 -13.04 -13.84 25.04
N LEU A 385 -12.05 -14.55 24.49
CA LEU A 385 -10.63 -14.25 24.64
C LEU A 385 -9.94 -14.34 23.26
N ARG A 386 -9.06 -13.39 22.95
CA ARG A 386 -8.26 -13.38 21.72
C ARG A 386 -6.85 -12.91 21.99
N TRP A 387 -5.87 -13.51 21.33
CA TRP A 387 -4.47 -13.14 21.39
C TRP A 387 -4.03 -12.66 20.01
N TYR A 388 -3.63 -11.40 19.91
CA TYR A 388 -3.18 -10.80 18.66
C TYR A 388 -1.65 -10.67 18.68
N PRO A 389 -0.91 -11.42 17.84
CA PRO A 389 0.51 -11.18 17.64
C PRO A 389 0.76 -9.75 17.20
N VAL A 390 1.72 -9.07 17.81
CA VAL A 390 2.14 -7.72 17.39
C VAL A 390 3.55 -7.76 16.85
N VAL A 391 3.68 -7.28 15.61
CA VAL A 391 4.88 -7.35 14.80
C VAL A 391 5.38 -5.93 14.51
N ASP A 392 6.69 -5.71 14.62
CA ASP A 392 7.36 -4.52 14.13
C ASP A 392 7.60 -4.68 12.63
N ARG A 393 6.99 -3.81 11.81
CA ARG A 393 6.97 -3.96 10.35
C ARG A 393 8.37 -3.86 9.75
N ALA A 394 9.15 -2.86 10.18
CA ALA A 394 10.48 -2.63 9.66
C ALA A 394 11.42 -3.79 10.03
N ALA A 395 11.35 -4.25 11.29
CA ALA A 395 12.13 -5.39 11.73
C ALA A 395 11.68 -6.70 11.06
N ALA A 396 10.40 -6.88 10.75
CA ALA A 396 9.90 -8.06 10.04
C ALA A 396 10.37 -8.09 8.58
N ILE A 397 10.33 -6.95 7.90
CA ILE A 397 10.86 -6.79 6.53
C ILE A 397 12.36 -7.11 6.52
N GLN A 398 13.11 -6.55 7.46
CA GLN A 398 14.54 -6.84 7.57
C GLN A 398 14.80 -8.32 7.89
N GLY A 399 14.06 -8.90 8.85
CA GLY A 399 14.15 -10.31 9.18
C GLY A 399 13.82 -11.23 8.01
N LEU A 400 12.87 -10.86 7.15
CA LEU A 400 12.56 -11.58 5.92
C LEU A 400 13.71 -11.47 4.91
N ARG A 401 14.25 -10.27 4.69
CA ARG A 401 15.42 -10.06 3.83
C ARG A 401 16.61 -10.89 4.29
N ASP A 402 16.90 -10.90 5.59
CA ASP A 402 17.99 -11.68 6.17
C ASP A 402 17.74 -13.18 6.02
N ALA A 403 16.52 -13.66 6.29
CA ALA A 403 16.15 -15.07 6.13
C ALA A 403 16.28 -15.54 4.67
N VAL A 404 15.82 -14.72 3.72
CA VAL A 404 15.98 -14.97 2.29
C VAL A 404 17.45 -14.94 1.90
N HIS A 405 18.21 -13.95 2.35
CA HIS A 405 19.65 -13.84 2.07
C HIS A 405 20.43 -15.04 2.61
N VAL A 406 20.13 -15.52 3.82
CA VAL A 406 20.72 -16.75 4.38
C VAL A 406 20.36 -17.95 3.52
N GLY A 407 19.10 -18.08 3.09
CA GLY A 407 18.67 -19.11 2.15
C GLY A 407 19.37 -19.04 0.79
N LEU A 408 19.73 -17.83 0.36
CA LEU A 408 20.44 -17.54 -0.90
C LEU A 408 21.95 -17.64 -0.82
N SER A 409 22.56 -17.50 0.36
CA SER A 409 24.03 -17.49 0.54
C SER A 409 24.75 -18.76 0.05
N GLN A 410 24.00 -19.81 -0.27
CA GLN A 410 24.48 -20.99 -0.99
C GLN A 410 24.77 -20.72 -2.48
N VAL A 411 24.33 -19.57 -2.99
CA VAL A 411 24.48 -19.10 -4.35
C VAL A 411 25.34 -17.85 -4.30
N GLU A 412 26.52 -17.87 -4.93
CA GLU A 412 27.45 -16.73 -5.03
C GLU A 412 26.82 -15.58 -5.84
N LEU A 413 25.88 -14.84 -5.25
CA LEU A 413 25.24 -13.68 -5.85
C LEU A 413 25.74 -12.41 -5.17
N GLU A 414 26.12 -11.41 -5.97
CA GLU A 414 26.57 -10.10 -5.49
C GLU A 414 25.50 -9.38 -4.65
N GLU A 415 25.97 -8.56 -3.70
CA GLU A 415 25.20 -7.93 -2.60
C GLU A 415 24.05 -7.00 -3.05
N GLU A 416 23.98 -6.59 -4.32
CA GLU A 416 22.98 -5.64 -4.84
C GLU A 416 21.58 -6.24 -5.09
N ARG A 417 21.35 -7.52 -4.77
CA ARG A 417 20.14 -8.29 -5.14
C ARG A 417 19.14 -8.44 -4.00
N ALA A 418 18.79 -7.33 -3.36
CA ALA A 418 17.87 -7.33 -2.21
C ALA A 418 16.40 -7.47 -2.64
N LEU A 419 15.62 -8.24 -1.87
CA LEU A 419 14.16 -8.20 -1.88
C LEU A 419 13.70 -6.78 -1.55
N SER A 420 12.95 -6.13 -2.45
CA SER A 420 12.47 -4.76 -2.22
C SER A 420 11.58 -4.68 -0.98
N GLU A 421 11.46 -3.48 -0.41
CA GLU A 421 10.65 -3.27 0.81
C GLU A 421 9.17 -3.55 0.52
N ALA A 422 8.67 -3.01 -0.59
CA ALA A 422 7.30 -3.21 -1.04
C ALA A 422 6.99 -4.69 -1.27
N ARG A 423 7.90 -5.44 -1.90
CA ARG A 423 7.70 -6.87 -2.14
C ARG A 423 7.75 -7.69 -0.86
N ALA A 424 8.69 -7.38 0.04
CA ALA A 424 8.76 -8.00 1.35
C ALA A 424 7.45 -7.79 2.14
N GLU A 425 6.91 -6.58 2.11
CA GLU A 425 5.63 -6.25 2.75
C GLU A 425 4.47 -7.06 2.17
N VAL A 426 4.34 -7.13 0.85
CA VAL A 426 3.29 -7.94 0.17
C VAL A 426 3.37 -9.42 0.57
N GLU A 427 4.58 -9.98 0.63
CA GLU A 427 4.76 -11.39 1.00
C GLU A 427 4.55 -11.66 2.49
N LEU A 428 4.90 -10.70 3.35
CA LEU A 428 4.57 -10.75 4.77
C LEU A 428 3.06 -10.69 4.96
N ASP A 429 2.37 -9.75 4.32
CA ASP A 429 0.90 -9.63 4.42
C ASP A 429 0.19 -10.92 3.97
N ALA A 430 0.60 -11.47 2.82
CA ALA A 430 0.09 -12.74 2.31
C ALA A 430 0.43 -13.95 3.20
N SER A 431 1.34 -13.80 4.16
CA SER A 431 1.75 -14.81 5.15
C SER A 431 1.34 -14.40 6.57
N ARG A 432 0.39 -13.47 6.72
CA ARG A 432 -0.07 -12.92 8.01
C ARG A 432 1.09 -12.44 8.90
N TRP A 433 2.09 -11.82 8.29
CA TRP A 433 3.31 -11.33 8.94
C TRP A 433 4.16 -12.38 9.64
N ASN A 434 3.99 -13.68 9.31
CA ASN A 434 4.92 -14.72 9.72
C ASN A 434 6.15 -14.73 8.78
N VAL A 435 7.28 -14.24 9.29
CA VAL A 435 8.55 -14.13 8.55
C VAL A 435 9.04 -15.49 8.02
N ALA A 436 8.89 -16.58 8.79
CA ALA A 436 9.37 -17.89 8.36
C ALA A 436 8.51 -18.47 7.22
N ASP A 437 7.19 -18.29 7.28
CA ASP A 437 6.28 -18.74 6.23
C ASP A 437 6.50 -17.93 4.95
N ALA A 438 6.67 -16.61 5.06
CA ALA A 438 6.99 -15.73 3.93
C ALA A 438 8.34 -16.11 3.28
N ALA A 439 9.38 -16.36 4.10
CA ALA A 439 10.67 -16.81 3.61
C ALA A 439 10.57 -18.17 2.91
N ALA A 440 9.84 -19.14 3.49
CA ALA A 440 9.64 -20.45 2.90
C ALA A 440 8.91 -20.38 1.56
N ARG A 441 7.95 -19.47 1.41
CA ARG A 441 7.27 -19.21 0.12
C ARG A 441 8.22 -18.62 -0.92
N LEU A 442 8.94 -17.56 -0.57
CA LEU A 442 9.90 -16.92 -1.47
C LEU A 442 10.99 -17.90 -1.94
N LEU A 443 11.51 -18.72 -1.02
CA LEU A 443 12.51 -19.74 -1.37
C LEU A 443 11.98 -20.84 -2.29
N GLN A 444 10.66 -20.97 -2.48
CA GLN A 444 10.06 -21.87 -3.47
C GLN A 444 9.92 -21.23 -4.87
N TYR A 445 10.01 -19.90 -4.99
CA TYR A 445 9.79 -19.20 -6.26
C TYR A 445 10.71 -19.63 -7.41
N PRO A 446 12.00 -19.98 -7.22
CA PRO A 446 12.82 -20.48 -8.33
C PRO A 446 12.24 -21.72 -9.01
N ARG A 447 11.59 -22.60 -8.24
CA ARG A 447 10.91 -23.77 -8.79
C ARG A 447 9.71 -23.35 -9.63
N GLN A 448 8.99 -22.32 -9.18
CA GLN A 448 7.87 -21.75 -9.93
C GLN A 448 8.36 -21.05 -11.20
N VAL A 449 9.46 -20.28 -11.13
CA VAL A 449 10.11 -19.63 -12.29
C VAL A 449 10.53 -20.67 -13.31
N THR A 450 11.11 -21.79 -12.87
CA THR A 450 11.49 -22.89 -13.76
C THR A 450 10.27 -23.50 -14.47
N ARG A 451 9.15 -23.69 -13.75
CA ARG A 451 7.90 -24.17 -14.34
C ARG A 451 7.31 -23.17 -15.32
N GLU A 452 7.29 -21.88 -14.97
CA GLU A 452 6.81 -20.82 -15.87
C GLU A 452 7.70 -20.69 -17.10
N LEU A 453 9.03 -20.81 -16.96
CA LEU A 453 9.95 -20.84 -18.10
C LEU A 453 9.62 -21.99 -19.04
N GLN A 454 9.35 -23.19 -18.50
CA GLN A 454 8.90 -24.34 -19.31
C GLN A 454 7.59 -24.02 -20.03
N VAL A 455 6.61 -23.43 -19.35
CA VAL A 455 5.35 -23.01 -19.98
C VAL A 455 5.62 -22.04 -21.14
N LEU A 456 6.46 -21.01 -20.92
CA LEU A 456 6.82 -20.03 -21.94
C LEU A 456 7.58 -20.66 -23.13
N GLN A 457 8.42 -21.66 -22.88
CA GLN A 457 9.12 -22.41 -23.93
C GLN A 457 8.17 -23.28 -24.78
N LEU A 458 7.00 -23.66 -24.25
CA LEU A 458 5.98 -24.42 -24.99
C LEU A 458 5.06 -23.53 -25.83
N VAL A 459 5.07 -22.20 -25.61
CA VAL A 459 4.28 -21.27 -26.42
C VAL A 459 4.82 -21.22 -27.85
N VAL A 460 3.92 -21.42 -28.82
CA VAL A 460 4.21 -21.21 -30.25
C VAL A 460 4.00 -19.74 -30.56
N SER A 461 5.01 -19.06 -31.09
CA SER A 461 4.86 -17.67 -31.53
C SER A 461 4.07 -17.59 -32.84
N GLU A 462 3.44 -16.44 -33.10
CA GLU A 462 2.76 -16.20 -34.39
C GLU A 462 3.70 -16.44 -35.57
N GLN A 463 4.95 -16.00 -35.47
CA GLN A 463 5.96 -16.21 -36.51
C GLN A 463 6.28 -17.69 -36.72
N GLN A 464 6.34 -18.51 -35.65
CA GLN A 464 6.51 -19.95 -35.77
C GLN A 464 5.29 -20.61 -36.39
N ALA A 465 4.08 -20.16 -36.01
CA ALA A 465 2.84 -20.65 -36.61
C ALA A 465 2.76 -20.31 -38.10
N ARG A 466 3.12 -19.08 -38.48
CA ARG A 466 3.15 -18.62 -39.86
C ARG A 466 4.22 -19.32 -40.69
N ALA A 467 5.44 -19.46 -40.17
CA ALA A 467 6.50 -20.23 -40.83
C ALA A 467 6.07 -21.69 -41.04
N SER A 468 5.46 -22.31 -40.02
CA SER A 468 4.95 -23.67 -40.17
C SER A 468 3.79 -23.77 -41.16
N LEU A 469 2.95 -22.73 -41.29
CA LEU A 469 1.93 -22.66 -42.33
C LEU A 469 2.57 -22.51 -43.70
N GLU A 470 3.49 -21.57 -43.88
CA GLU A 470 4.23 -21.35 -45.13
C GLU A 470 4.97 -22.61 -45.59
N ASP A 471 5.67 -23.30 -44.68
CA ASP A 471 6.40 -24.56 -44.92
C ASP A 471 5.46 -25.72 -45.29
N SER A 472 4.22 -25.69 -44.81
CA SER A 472 3.18 -26.68 -45.12
C SER A 472 2.30 -26.30 -46.31
N GLU A 473 2.71 -25.31 -47.12
CA GLU A 473 1.90 -24.77 -48.22
C GLU A 473 0.49 -24.34 -47.77
N TRP A 474 0.42 -23.75 -46.57
CA TRP A 474 -0.80 -23.31 -45.87
C TRP A 474 -1.78 -24.44 -45.51
N ASN A 475 -1.31 -25.69 -45.43
CA ASN A 475 -2.09 -26.80 -44.92
C ASN A 475 -2.15 -26.77 -43.39
N PHE A 476 -3.25 -26.21 -42.86
CA PHE A 476 -3.46 -26.04 -41.42
C PHE A 476 -3.22 -27.31 -40.60
N THR A 477 -3.68 -28.48 -41.07
CA THR A 477 -3.52 -29.75 -40.34
C THR A 477 -2.05 -30.14 -40.23
N GLN A 478 -1.29 -30.01 -41.31
CA GLN A 478 0.15 -30.33 -41.33
C GLN A 478 0.94 -29.31 -40.51
N ALA A 479 0.59 -28.03 -40.57
CA ALA A 479 1.20 -27.00 -39.73
C ALA A 479 0.98 -27.29 -38.23
N VAL A 480 -0.24 -27.65 -37.83
CA VAL A 480 -0.56 -28.01 -36.44
C VAL A 480 0.19 -29.27 -36.02
N GLU A 481 0.29 -30.29 -36.88
CA GLU A 481 1.07 -31.50 -36.59
C GLU A 481 2.56 -31.20 -36.42
N HIS A 482 3.13 -30.37 -37.30
CA HIS A 482 4.52 -29.93 -37.21
C HIS A 482 4.80 -29.15 -35.93
N LEU A 483 3.94 -28.18 -35.58
CA LEU A 483 4.05 -27.41 -34.34
C LEU A 483 3.89 -28.32 -33.10
N SER A 484 2.96 -29.27 -33.14
CA SER A 484 2.77 -30.24 -32.05
C SER A 484 4.01 -31.10 -31.86
N ASN A 485 4.62 -31.58 -32.95
CA ASN A 485 5.87 -32.33 -32.91
C ASN A 485 7.03 -31.49 -32.36
N LEU A 486 7.08 -30.21 -32.72
CA LEU A 486 8.08 -29.27 -32.22
C LEU A 486 7.93 -29.04 -30.71
N VAL A 487 6.70 -28.82 -30.23
CA VAL A 487 6.40 -28.72 -28.80
C VAL A 487 6.75 -30.01 -28.08
N LEU A 488 6.39 -31.18 -28.63
CA LEU A 488 6.76 -32.49 -28.07
C LEU A 488 8.27 -32.70 -28.03
N GLN A 489 9.01 -32.20 -29.03
CA GLN A 489 10.47 -32.26 -29.05
C GLN A 489 11.06 -31.37 -27.96
N ARG A 490 10.58 -30.12 -27.81
CA ARG A 490 10.98 -29.25 -26.69
C ARG A 490 10.73 -29.90 -25.33
N VAL A 491 9.58 -30.56 -25.16
CA VAL A 491 9.28 -31.33 -23.93
C VAL A 491 10.30 -32.45 -23.71
N LYS A 492 10.72 -33.15 -24.77
CA LYS A 492 11.74 -34.21 -24.67
C LYS A 492 13.10 -33.64 -24.32
N ASP A 493 13.50 -32.53 -24.94
CA ASP A 493 14.80 -31.89 -24.71
C ASP A 493 14.88 -31.39 -23.25
N VAL A 494 13.83 -30.71 -22.77
CA VAL A 494 13.71 -30.29 -21.37
C VAL A 494 13.73 -31.48 -20.40
N LYS A 495 13.08 -32.59 -20.75
CA LYS A 495 13.11 -33.81 -19.93
C LYS A 495 14.48 -34.49 -19.94
N ALA A 496 15.17 -34.52 -21.07
CA ALA A 496 16.50 -35.12 -21.20
C ALA A 496 17.51 -34.38 -20.32
N GLU A 497 17.50 -33.03 -20.35
CA GLU A 497 18.32 -32.22 -19.45
C GLU A 497 18.05 -32.50 -17.96
N PHE A 498 16.81 -32.82 -17.60
CA PHE A 498 16.43 -33.16 -16.22
C PHE A 498 16.87 -34.57 -15.81
N VAL A 499 16.70 -35.56 -16.69
CA VAL A 499 17.02 -36.97 -16.42
C VAL A 499 18.53 -37.20 -16.35
N ASP A 500 19.30 -36.54 -17.21
CA ASP A 500 20.76 -36.60 -17.18
C ASP A 500 21.32 -36.01 -15.87
N GLN A 501 20.68 -34.96 -15.34
CA GLN A 501 21.01 -34.39 -14.03
C GLN A 501 20.67 -35.31 -12.84
N GLU A 502 19.64 -36.16 -12.95
CA GLU A 502 19.31 -37.14 -11.91
C GLU A 502 20.17 -38.42 -11.98
N HIS A 503 20.54 -38.89 -13.17
CA HIS A 503 21.37 -40.09 -13.30
C HIS A 503 22.82 -39.88 -12.81
N GLU A 504 23.37 -38.66 -12.95
CA GLU A 504 24.65 -38.31 -12.32
C GLU A 504 24.61 -38.36 -10.78
N ARG A 505 23.44 -38.22 -10.15
CA ARG A 505 23.28 -38.30 -8.68
C ARG A 505 23.33 -39.72 -8.12
N HIS A 506 23.08 -40.73 -8.94
CA HIS A 506 23.00 -42.13 -8.50
C HIS A 506 24.15 -43.02 -9.01
N GLY A 507 25.05 -42.49 -9.83
CA GLY A 507 26.21 -43.20 -10.35
C GLY A 507 27.43 -43.20 -9.43
N LYS A 508 27.65 -44.33 -8.73
CA LYS A 508 28.89 -44.77 -8.03
C LYS A 508 29.18 -44.18 -6.63
N GLY A 509 28.58 -44.81 -5.64
CA GLY A 509 29.34 -45.51 -4.58
C GLY A 509 30.15 -44.69 -3.57
N SER A 510 29.90 -43.38 -3.41
CA SER A 510 30.44 -42.61 -2.28
C SER A 510 29.31 -42.24 -1.32
N SER A 511 29.29 -42.89 -0.16
CA SER A 511 28.31 -42.72 0.92
C SER A 511 28.53 -41.41 1.69
N MET A 512 28.49 -40.28 0.99
CA MET A 512 28.46 -38.94 1.58
C MET A 512 27.29 -38.16 0.95
N PRO A 513 26.38 -37.59 1.74
CA PRO A 513 25.19 -36.92 1.21
C PRO A 513 25.58 -35.57 0.60
N LEU A 514 25.96 -35.57 -0.67
CA LEU A 514 26.22 -34.37 -1.49
C LEU A 514 25.07 -34.20 -2.49
N ALA A 515 23.92 -33.73 -2.02
CA ALA A 515 22.72 -33.51 -2.82
C ALA A 515 22.70 -32.18 -3.64
N HIS A 516 23.81 -31.44 -3.74
CA HIS A 516 23.74 -30.00 -4.05
C HIS A 516 24.42 -29.46 -5.33
N ARG A 517 25.00 -30.27 -6.24
CA ARG A 517 25.97 -29.69 -7.19
C ARG A 517 25.61 -29.49 -8.67
N SER A 518 24.50 -30.01 -9.22
CA SER A 518 24.08 -29.72 -10.62
C SER A 518 22.77 -28.93 -10.79
N PHE A 519 21.94 -28.83 -9.74
CA PHE A 519 20.88 -27.81 -9.65
C PHE A 519 21.32 -26.35 -9.38
N PRO A 520 22.57 -26.00 -8.98
CA PRO A 520 22.86 -24.64 -8.56
C PRO A 520 22.75 -23.62 -9.69
N ARG A 521 23.05 -23.96 -10.96
CA ARG A 521 23.11 -22.94 -12.02
C ARG A 521 21.74 -22.41 -12.42
N LEU A 522 20.78 -23.28 -12.75
CA LEU A 522 19.42 -22.84 -13.08
C LEU A 522 18.72 -22.22 -11.88
N ALA A 523 18.94 -22.74 -10.67
CA ALA A 523 18.42 -22.12 -9.45
C ALA A 523 19.05 -20.73 -9.21
N ALA A 524 20.36 -20.59 -9.39
CA ALA A 524 21.07 -19.32 -9.28
C ALA A 524 20.57 -18.31 -10.29
N ASP A 525 20.39 -18.74 -11.53
CA ASP A 525 19.87 -17.92 -12.62
C ASP A 525 18.42 -17.51 -12.35
N ALA A 526 17.58 -18.41 -11.82
CA ALA A 526 16.22 -18.08 -11.42
C ALA A 526 16.16 -17.11 -10.24
N TYR A 527 17.04 -17.25 -9.25
CA TYR A 527 17.15 -16.27 -8.16
C TYR A 527 17.67 -14.93 -8.64
N ALA A 528 18.66 -14.93 -9.54
CA ALA A 528 19.14 -13.72 -10.21
C ALA A 528 18.00 -13.00 -10.93
N ALA A 529 17.22 -13.75 -11.72
CA ALA A 529 16.08 -13.21 -12.43
C ALA A 529 15.02 -12.64 -11.46
N LEU A 530 14.64 -13.40 -10.42
CA LEU A 530 13.71 -12.94 -9.39
C LEU A 530 14.18 -11.65 -8.73
N SER A 531 15.46 -11.54 -8.36
CA SER A 531 15.97 -10.32 -7.72
C SER A 531 15.91 -9.08 -8.63
N LEU A 532 16.06 -9.28 -9.95
CA LEU A 532 16.00 -8.19 -10.93
C LEU A 532 14.57 -7.82 -11.32
N THR A 533 13.60 -8.70 -11.06
CA THR A 533 12.19 -8.52 -11.41
C THR A 533 11.29 -8.44 -10.18
N ASP A 534 11.84 -7.92 -9.07
CA ASP A 534 11.13 -7.74 -7.80
C ASP A 534 10.33 -8.97 -7.33
N TRP A 535 10.93 -10.16 -7.52
CA TRP A 535 10.36 -11.47 -7.20
C TRP A 535 9.00 -11.77 -7.87
N ASP A 536 8.74 -11.18 -9.04
CA ASP A 536 7.66 -11.60 -9.93
C ASP A 536 8.10 -12.84 -10.72
N VAL A 537 7.39 -13.95 -10.49
CA VAL A 537 7.74 -15.27 -11.05
C VAL A 537 7.66 -15.27 -12.58
N ARG A 538 6.66 -14.60 -13.15
CA ARG A 538 6.41 -14.61 -14.59
C ARG A 538 7.42 -13.74 -15.33
N THR A 539 7.69 -12.55 -14.81
CA THR A 539 8.68 -11.61 -15.34
C THR A 539 10.09 -12.19 -15.21
N ALA A 540 10.41 -12.86 -14.11
CA ALA A 540 11.67 -13.61 -13.96
C ALA A 540 11.82 -14.71 -15.02
N ALA A 541 10.76 -15.48 -15.27
CA ALA A 541 10.77 -16.51 -16.32
C ALA A 541 10.93 -15.91 -17.73
N GLN A 542 10.28 -14.77 -18.01
CA GLN A 542 10.48 -14.01 -19.24
C GLN A 542 11.93 -13.52 -19.38
N LEU A 543 12.53 -13.01 -18.30
CA LEU A 543 13.92 -12.57 -18.28
C LEU A 543 14.90 -13.72 -18.55
N LEU A 544 14.67 -14.91 -17.99
CA LEU A 544 15.47 -16.09 -18.31
C LEU A 544 15.34 -16.49 -19.77
N LEU A 545 14.12 -16.50 -20.31
CA LEU A 545 13.88 -16.80 -21.72
C LEU A 545 14.53 -15.75 -22.65
N LEU A 546 14.51 -14.48 -22.24
CA LEU A 546 15.15 -13.37 -22.94
C LEU A 546 16.67 -13.58 -23.00
N ARG A 547 17.29 -13.91 -21.86
CA ARG A 547 18.73 -14.18 -21.77
C ARG A 547 19.14 -15.41 -22.59
N GLU A 548 18.35 -16.48 -22.55
CA GLU A 548 18.61 -17.70 -23.33
C GLU A 548 18.62 -17.40 -24.84
N LYS A 549 17.68 -16.56 -25.31
CA LYS A 549 17.55 -16.19 -26.73
C LYS A 549 18.62 -15.20 -27.21
N SER A 550 18.97 -14.22 -26.38
CA SER A 550 19.84 -13.09 -26.77
C SER A 550 21.31 -13.28 -26.39
N LYS A 551 21.62 -14.18 -25.46
CA LYS A 551 22.97 -14.41 -24.89
C LYS A 551 23.60 -13.16 -24.24
N VAL A 552 22.81 -12.17 -23.84
CA VAL A 552 23.30 -10.97 -23.15
C VAL A 552 23.43 -11.17 -21.63
N SER A 553 23.98 -10.17 -20.93
CA SER A 553 24.04 -10.16 -19.48
C SER A 553 22.63 -10.05 -18.84
N PHE A 554 22.47 -10.56 -17.62
CA PHE A 554 21.21 -10.44 -16.89
C PHE A 554 20.75 -9.00 -16.68
N LYS A 555 21.69 -8.10 -16.40
CA LYS A 555 21.40 -6.69 -16.14
C LYS A 555 20.80 -6.03 -17.39
N ALA A 556 21.43 -6.23 -18.56
CA ALA A 556 20.93 -5.71 -19.82
C ALA A 556 19.53 -6.24 -20.15
N ALA A 557 19.33 -7.55 -20.02
CA ALA A 557 18.04 -8.18 -20.26
C ALA A 557 16.95 -7.69 -19.29
N ALA A 558 17.30 -7.45 -18.02
CA ALA A 558 16.37 -6.93 -17.03
C ALA A 558 15.97 -5.49 -17.33
N THR A 559 16.93 -4.60 -17.61
CA THR A 559 16.64 -3.21 -17.97
C THR A 559 15.74 -3.15 -19.21
N ALA A 560 16.05 -3.92 -20.26
CA ALA A 560 15.23 -3.97 -21.47
C ALA A 560 13.80 -4.45 -21.19
N LEU A 561 13.62 -5.45 -20.32
CA LEU A 561 12.29 -5.96 -19.95
C LEU A 561 11.49 -4.95 -19.12
N THR A 562 12.13 -4.28 -18.16
CA THR A 562 11.50 -3.25 -17.33
C THR A 562 11.06 -2.03 -18.16
N GLU A 563 11.89 -1.58 -19.09
CA GLU A 563 11.58 -0.41 -19.92
C GLU A 563 10.47 -0.68 -20.94
N THR A 564 10.33 -1.93 -21.40
CA THR A 564 9.35 -2.28 -22.43
C THR A 564 8.08 -2.91 -21.90
N ASN A 565 8.11 -3.50 -20.70
CA ASN A 565 7.05 -4.34 -20.14
C ASN A 565 6.57 -5.45 -21.11
N SER A 566 7.41 -5.85 -22.07
CA SER A 566 7.08 -6.82 -23.11
C SER A 566 8.29 -7.61 -23.54
N LEU A 567 8.22 -8.94 -23.40
CA LEU A 567 9.31 -9.84 -23.81
C LEU A 567 9.71 -9.66 -25.28
N GLN A 568 8.73 -9.42 -26.17
CA GLN A 568 9.00 -9.24 -27.59
C GLN A 568 9.75 -7.93 -27.85
N GLN A 569 9.32 -6.82 -27.23
CA GLN A 569 10.00 -5.55 -27.39
C GLN A 569 11.39 -5.58 -26.74
N ALA A 570 11.55 -6.22 -25.58
CA ALA A 570 12.85 -6.42 -24.95
C ALA A 570 13.82 -7.21 -25.85
N LEU A 571 13.35 -8.23 -26.56
CA LEU A 571 14.15 -8.94 -27.57
C LEU A 571 14.60 -8.00 -28.69
N LEU A 572 13.72 -7.13 -29.18
CA LEU A 572 14.05 -6.14 -30.21
C LEU A 572 15.07 -5.11 -29.69
N VAL A 573 14.97 -4.69 -28.42
CA VAL A 573 15.95 -3.80 -27.76
C VAL A 573 17.33 -4.44 -27.76
N LEU A 574 17.43 -5.70 -27.32
CA LEU A 574 18.71 -6.41 -27.27
C LEU A 574 19.27 -6.71 -28.67
N GLN A 575 18.39 -7.00 -29.64
CA GLN A 575 18.79 -7.15 -31.04
C GLN A 575 19.32 -5.83 -31.61
N LEU A 576 18.65 -4.71 -31.32
CA LEU A 576 19.10 -3.38 -31.73
C LEU A 576 20.50 -3.08 -31.15
N LEU A 577 20.72 -3.35 -29.86
CA LEU A 577 22.03 -3.16 -29.23
C LEU A 577 23.13 -4.02 -29.85
N ALA A 578 22.80 -5.25 -30.28
CA ALA A 578 23.77 -6.12 -30.95
C ALA A 578 24.07 -5.69 -32.40
N GLU A 579 23.15 -5.01 -33.06
CA GLU A 579 23.28 -4.58 -34.46
C GLU A 579 23.79 -3.15 -34.62
N VAL A 580 23.61 -2.31 -33.60
CA VAL A 580 24.05 -0.91 -33.63
C VAL A 580 25.50 -0.84 -33.16
N ASP A 581 26.42 -1.05 -34.11
CA ASP A 581 27.85 -0.77 -33.95
C ASP A 581 28.12 0.67 -34.38
N ILE A 582 27.68 1.64 -33.58
CA ILE A 582 28.03 3.06 -33.80
C ILE A 582 29.28 3.32 -32.96
N GLU A 583 30.43 3.41 -33.64
CA GLU A 583 31.78 3.48 -33.05
C GLU A 583 31.95 4.56 -31.95
N ASP A 584 31.04 5.54 -31.86
CA ASP A 584 31.10 6.67 -30.93
C ASP A 584 29.82 6.92 -30.10
N ALA A 585 28.75 6.10 -30.22
CA ALA A 585 27.51 6.30 -29.46
C ALA A 585 27.28 5.18 -28.44
N GLU A 586 27.45 5.47 -27.15
CA GLU A 586 26.99 4.60 -26.07
C GLU A 586 25.45 4.61 -26.04
N ILE A 587 24.85 3.68 -26.79
CA ILE A 587 23.42 3.39 -26.70
C ILE A 587 23.23 2.38 -25.58
N ASP A 588 22.61 2.83 -24.49
CA ASP A 588 22.19 1.94 -23.41
C ASP A 588 20.81 1.31 -23.68
N GLU A 589 20.38 0.41 -22.80
CA GLU A 589 19.11 -0.31 -22.94
C GLU A 589 17.90 0.63 -22.86
N VAL A 590 17.98 1.72 -22.09
CA VAL A 590 16.90 2.70 -21.89
C VAL A 590 16.71 3.54 -23.16
N TYR A 591 17.81 3.96 -23.77
CA TYR A 591 17.80 4.70 -25.02
C TYR A 591 17.36 3.81 -26.18
N ALA A 592 17.82 2.55 -26.25
CA ALA A 592 17.36 1.58 -27.24
C ALA A 592 15.86 1.26 -27.11
N ALA A 593 15.33 1.13 -25.89
CA ALA A 593 13.89 1.00 -25.65
C ALA A 593 13.12 2.25 -26.11
N SER A 594 13.66 3.43 -25.86
CA SER A 594 13.08 4.69 -26.34
C SER A 594 13.04 4.76 -27.86
N LEU A 595 14.12 4.36 -28.55
CA LEU A 595 14.18 4.29 -30.01
C LEU A 595 13.07 3.39 -30.58
N LEU A 596 12.87 2.20 -30.01
CA LEU A 596 11.83 1.24 -30.42
C LEU A 596 10.41 1.65 -30.04
N ARG A 597 10.20 2.60 -29.13
CA ARG A 597 8.86 3.19 -28.93
C ARG A 597 8.45 4.07 -30.11
N TYR A 598 9.42 4.69 -30.78
CA TYR A 598 9.19 5.54 -31.96
C TYR A 598 9.35 4.78 -33.28
N ALA A 599 10.04 3.64 -33.27
CA ALA A 599 10.27 2.81 -34.44
C ALA A 599 9.58 1.44 -34.27
N GLU A 600 8.70 1.07 -35.20
CA GLU A 600 7.95 -0.18 -35.13
C GLU A 600 8.84 -1.44 -35.29
N ASP A 601 10.04 -1.28 -35.86
CA ASP A 601 10.98 -2.36 -36.13
C ASP A 601 12.46 -1.96 -35.89
N VAL A 602 13.34 -2.95 -35.79
CA VAL A 602 14.77 -2.79 -35.49
C VAL A 602 15.53 -2.05 -36.60
N SER A 603 15.15 -2.23 -37.87
CA SER A 603 15.80 -1.53 -38.99
C SER A 603 15.50 -0.04 -38.93
N THR A 604 14.25 0.33 -38.69
CA THR A 604 13.82 1.72 -38.50
C THR A 604 14.46 2.32 -37.25
N ALA A 605 14.53 1.57 -36.15
CA ALA A 605 15.20 2.01 -34.92
C ALA A 605 16.70 2.25 -35.12
N ARG A 606 17.36 1.42 -35.94
CA ARG A 606 18.78 1.59 -36.31
C ARG A 606 19.01 2.85 -37.13
N GLN A 607 18.14 3.10 -38.12
CA GLN A 607 18.18 4.34 -38.90
C GLN A 607 17.94 5.56 -38.00
N LEU A 608 16.97 5.46 -37.07
CA LEU A 608 16.68 6.51 -36.10
C LEU A 608 17.86 6.79 -35.18
N ALA A 609 18.55 5.74 -34.70
CA ALA A 609 19.76 5.87 -33.90
C ALA A 609 20.86 6.65 -34.66
N HIS A 610 21.02 6.39 -35.96
CA HIS A 610 21.98 7.14 -36.79
C HIS A 610 21.56 8.60 -36.98
N VAL A 611 20.26 8.88 -37.17
CA VAL A 611 19.74 10.24 -37.25
C VAL A 611 20.01 10.99 -35.94
N CYS A 612 19.70 10.36 -34.80
CA CYS A 612 19.96 10.94 -33.47
C CYS A 612 21.46 11.16 -33.21
N HIS A 613 22.32 10.26 -33.66
CA HIS A 613 23.77 10.44 -33.54
C HIS A 613 24.29 11.64 -34.35
N GLN A 614 23.73 11.87 -35.55
CA GLN A 614 24.07 13.05 -36.35
C GLN A 614 23.49 14.36 -35.79
N PHE A 615 22.36 14.27 -35.07
CA PHE A 615 21.66 15.42 -34.50
C PHE A 615 21.41 15.25 -32.98
N PRO A 616 22.47 15.20 -32.14
CA PRO A 616 22.33 14.91 -30.71
C PRO A 616 21.57 16.00 -29.94
N SER A 617 21.48 17.20 -30.52
CA SER A 617 20.70 18.31 -29.97
C SER A 617 19.21 18.25 -30.30
N VAL A 618 18.79 17.42 -31.26
CA VAL A 618 17.40 17.34 -31.70
C VAL A 618 16.67 16.27 -30.86
N PRO A 619 15.50 16.57 -30.28
CA PRO A 619 14.74 15.59 -29.52
C PRO A 619 14.31 14.39 -30.37
N LEU A 620 14.31 13.21 -29.74
CA LEU A 620 14.07 11.92 -30.37
C LEU A 620 12.77 11.88 -31.19
N ALA A 621 11.69 12.49 -30.69
CA ALA A 621 10.40 12.55 -31.39
C ALA A 621 10.49 13.26 -32.74
N LEU A 622 11.30 14.32 -32.86
CA LEU A 622 11.50 15.01 -34.14
C LEU A 622 12.37 14.17 -35.09
N CYS A 623 13.39 13.50 -34.57
CA CYS A 623 14.20 12.59 -35.39
C CYS A 623 13.34 11.45 -35.97
N ALA A 624 12.43 10.90 -35.16
CA ALA A 624 11.49 9.88 -35.58
C ALA A 624 10.53 10.40 -36.65
N GLU A 625 9.96 11.59 -36.45
CA GLU A 625 9.05 12.20 -37.43
C GLU A 625 9.75 12.58 -38.74
N ALA A 626 11.01 13.06 -38.66
CA ALA A 626 11.84 13.30 -39.84
C ALA A 626 12.07 12.01 -40.61
N LEU A 627 12.38 10.91 -39.92
CA LEU A 627 12.59 9.60 -40.54
C LEU A 627 11.30 9.03 -41.13
N ARG A 628 10.15 9.26 -40.48
CA ARG A 628 8.85 8.85 -41.01
C ARG A 628 8.50 9.58 -42.32
N ARG A 629 8.94 10.83 -42.49
CA ARG A 629 8.68 11.65 -43.68
C ARG A 629 9.75 11.51 -44.76
N GLY A 630 11.01 11.46 -44.35
CA GLY A 630 12.15 11.25 -45.21
C GLY A 630 12.30 9.76 -45.42
N GLU A 631 11.87 9.25 -46.57
CA GLU A 631 11.86 7.83 -46.96
C GLU A 631 13.20 7.08 -46.75
N SER A 632 14.28 7.78 -46.39
CA SER A 632 15.58 7.24 -45.99
C SER A 632 16.23 8.08 -44.89
N GLN A 633 17.18 7.48 -44.16
CA GLN A 633 18.04 8.17 -43.18
C GLN A 633 18.65 9.46 -43.75
N ALA A 634 19.21 9.44 -44.97
CA ALA A 634 19.83 10.61 -45.58
C ALA A 634 18.82 11.75 -45.82
N ALA A 635 17.60 11.41 -46.27
CA ALA A 635 16.53 12.38 -46.46
C ALA A 635 16.07 12.98 -45.12
N ALA A 636 15.94 12.16 -44.08
CA ALA A 636 15.60 12.60 -42.73
C ALA A 636 16.63 13.60 -42.17
N CYS A 637 17.92 13.28 -42.31
CA CYS A 637 19.02 14.14 -41.90
C CYS A 637 19.02 15.48 -42.67
N MET A 638 18.79 15.45 -43.99
CA MET A 638 18.65 16.68 -44.77
C MET A 638 17.46 17.53 -44.31
N MET A 639 16.30 16.91 -44.06
CA MET A 639 15.12 17.62 -43.58
C MET A 639 15.34 18.25 -42.20
N LEU A 640 16.00 17.54 -41.28
CA LEU A 640 16.35 18.08 -39.96
C LEU A 640 17.36 19.21 -40.05
N GLN A 641 18.39 19.07 -40.88
CA GLN A 641 19.37 20.13 -41.12
C GLN A 641 18.68 21.39 -41.66
N ASP A 642 17.86 21.25 -42.70
CA ASP A 642 17.12 22.37 -43.28
C ASP A 642 16.17 23.02 -42.27
N PHE A 643 15.48 22.21 -41.45
CA PHE A 643 14.56 22.71 -40.45
C PHE A 643 15.30 23.46 -39.33
N GLN A 644 16.38 22.88 -38.79
CA GLN A 644 17.23 23.52 -37.79
C GLN A 644 17.84 24.82 -38.34
N ASP A 645 18.34 24.82 -39.58
CA ASP A 645 18.90 26.00 -40.23
C ASP A 645 17.85 27.10 -40.44
N GLN A 646 16.60 26.74 -40.71
CA GLN A 646 15.50 27.71 -40.81
C GLN A 646 15.17 28.32 -39.45
N VAL A 647 15.00 27.51 -38.40
CA VAL A 647 14.73 28.02 -37.04
C VAL A 647 15.90 28.89 -36.56
N CYS A 648 17.14 28.46 -36.74
CA CYS A 648 18.33 29.24 -36.38
C CYS A 648 18.42 30.55 -37.16
N ARG A 649 18.04 30.57 -38.44
CA ARG A 649 17.96 31.81 -39.25
C ARG A 649 16.91 32.77 -38.70
N VAL A 650 15.75 32.28 -38.26
CA VAL A 650 14.70 33.13 -37.64
C VAL A 650 15.23 33.77 -36.36
N VAL A 651 15.82 32.97 -35.46
CA VAL A 651 16.38 33.48 -34.19
C VAL A 651 17.52 34.47 -34.44
N SER A 652 18.44 34.15 -35.36
CA SER A 652 19.57 35.02 -35.69
C SER A 652 19.15 36.33 -36.35
N ALA A 653 18.19 36.29 -37.27
CA ALA A 653 17.65 37.50 -37.91
C ALA A 653 16.96 38.41 -36.89
N LEU A 654 16.26 37.82 -35.91
CA LEU A 654 15.63 38.57 -34.83
C LEU A 654 16.66 39.18 -33.88
N ALA A 655 17.69 38.41 -33.50
CA ALA A 655 18.81 38.91 -32.70
C ALA A 655 19.52 40.10 -33.37
N GLN A 656 19.77 40.03 -34.68
CA GLN A 656 20.36 41.13 -35.46
C GLN A 656 19.47 42.37 -35.53
N ARG A 657 18.15 42.19 -35.66
CA ARG A 657 17.20 43.32 -35.63
C ARG A 657 17.19 43.99 -34.27
N ALA A 658 17.25 43.22 -33.19
CA ALA A 658 17.27 43.75 -31.83
C ALA A 658 18.58 44.49 -31.51
N SER A 659 19.74 43.98 -31.98
CA SER A 659 21.04 44.59 -31.72
C SER A 659 21.24 45.95 -32.39
N ASN A 660 20.60 46.19 -33.54
CA ASN A 660 20.62 47.50 -34.22
C ASN A 660 20.03 48.64 -33.35
N GLY A 661 19.34 48.32 -32.26
CA GLY A 661 18.74 49.27 -31.31
C GLY A 661 19.59 49.64 -30.08
N GLN A 662 20.91 49.37 -30.08
CA GLN A 662 21.83 49.51 -28.92
C GLN A 662 21.73 48.41 -27.83
N GLY A 663 21.09 47.29 -28.12
CA GLY A 663 21.02 46.13 -27.20
C GLY A 663 22.14 45.12 -27.41
N GLU A 664 22.44 44.30 -26.39
CA GLU A 664 23.29 43.11 -26.54
C GLU A 664 22.65 42.13 -27.53
N ALA A 665 23.44 41.64 -28.48
CA ALA A 665 23.02 40.62 -29.44
C ALA A 665 23.08 39.24 -28.79
N LEU A 666 22.17 38.34 -29.18
CA LEU A 666 22.30 36.92 -28.83
C LEU A 666 23.54 36.35 -29.54
N GLY A 667 24.35 35.60 -28.80
CA GLY A 667 25.49 34.88 -29.34
C GLY A 667 25.05 33.73 -30.27
N PRO A 668 25.93 33.25 -31.17
CA PRO A 668 25.58 32.15 -32.07
C PRO A 668 25.19 30.87 -31.34
N GLN A 669 25.84 30.56 -30.22
CA GLN A 669 25.49 29.41 -29.37
C GLN A 669 24.10 29.58 -28.75
N GLU A 670 23.74 30.79 -28.34
CA GLU A 670 22.44 31.07 -27.72
C GLU A 670 21.32 30.96 -28.75
N CYS A 671 21.58 31.39 -29.98
CA CYS A 671 20.64 31.18 -31.09
C CYS A 671 20.38 29.69 -31.32
N LEU A 672 21.42 28.84 -31.25
CA LEU A 672 21.29 27.38 -31.37
C LEU A 672 20.47 26.80 -30.19
N ASP A 673 20.74 27.24 -28.97
CA ASP A 673 20.04 26.76 -27.77
C ASP A 673 18.54 27.15 -27.80
N ILE A 674 18.23 28.39 -28.20
CA ILE A 674 16.85 28.87 -28.34
C ILE A 674 16.13 28.12 -29.46
N ALA A 675 16.80 27.91 -30.60
CA ALA A 675 16.24 27.13 -31.70
C ALA A 675 15.94 25.69 -31.27
N ARG A 676 16.84 25.06 -30.51
CA ARG A 676 16.64 23.74 -29.93
C ARG A 676 15.41 23.68 -29.02
N LEU A 677 15.28 24.63 -28.09
CA LEU A 677 14.15 24.66 -27.15
C LEU A 677 12.81 24.88 -27.87
N ALA A 678 12.82 25.69 -28.94
CA ALA A 678 11.63 25.89 -29.78
C ALA A 678 11.26 24.61 -30.55
N LEU A 679 12.25 23.87 -31.05
CA LEU A 679 12.05 22.57 -31.69
C LEU A 679 11.46 21.55 -30.71
N GLU A 680 12.00 21.47 -29.49
CA GLU A 680 11.49 20.62 -28.41
C GLU A 680 10.02 20.92 -28.07
N ALA A 681 9.62 22.18 -28.05
CA ALA A 681 8.25 22.59 -27.71
C ALA A 681 7.23 22.46 -28.87
N ALA A 682 7.67 22.32 -30.13
CA ALA A 682 6.80 22.43 -31.30
C ALA A 682 6.25 21.10 -31.85
N GLU A 683 6.73 19.94 -31.37
CA GLU A 683 6.25 18.60 -31.77
C GLU A 683 6.12 18.43 -33.31
N TRP A 684 7.14 18.87 -34.06
CA TRP A 684 7.28 18.87 -35.53
C TRP A 684 6.49 19.92 -36.32
N SER A 685 5.62 20.71 -35.71
CA SER A 685 4.92 21.77 -36.44
C SER A 685 5.88 22.92 -36.81
N PRO A 686 6.24 23.12 -38.11
CA PRO A 686 7.22 24.14 -38.47
C PRO A 686 6.71 25.54 -38.16
N ASP A 687 5.42 25.79 -38.41
CA ASP A 687 4.77 27.06 -38.12
C ASP A 687 4.85 27.39 -36.62
N ASN A 688 4.56 26.40 -35.76
CA ASN A 688 4.68 26.59 -34.32
C ASN A 688 6.14 26.76 -33.89
N ALA A 689 7.08 26.01 -34.46
CA ALA A 689 8.49 26.11 -34.14
C ALA A 689 9.04 27.51 -34.44
N PHE A 690 8.65 28.10 -35.57
CA PHE A 690 9.07 29.47 -35.91
C PHE A 690 8.46 30.51 -34.97
N ILE A 691 7.17 30.40 -34.65
CA ILE A 691 6.50 31.29 -33.69
C ILE A 691 7.13 31.17 -32.30
N LEU A 692 7.38 29.94 -31.84
CA LEU A 692 7.98 29.67 -30.55
C LEU A 692 9.43 30.17 -30.50
N ALA A 693 10.23 29.92 -31.54
CA ALA A 693 11.60 30.40 -31.63
C ALA A 693 11.68 31.93 -31.60
N GLU A 694 10.79 32.62 -32.33
CA GLU A 694 10.66 34.08 -32.26
C GLU A 694 10.26 34.53 -30.85
N SER A 695 9.25 33.91 -30.24
CA SER A 695 8.78 34.26 -28.89
C SER A 695 9.85 34.04 -27.81
N TYR A 696 10.60 32.95 -27.90
CA TYR A 696 11.66 32.58 -26.96
C TYR A 696 12.85 33.52 -27.11
N ALA A 697 13.26 33.82 -28.34
CA ALA A 697 14.32 34.78 -28.62
C ALA A 697 13.97 36.18 -28.09
N LEU A 698 12.73 36.65 -28.33
CA LEU A 698 12.24 37.92 -27.80
C LEU A 698 12.18 37.91 -26.27
N GLY A 699 11.68 36.84 -25.67
CA GLY A 699 11.62 36.68 -24.21
C GLY A 699 13.00 36.79 -23.57
N VAL A 700 13.98 36.04 -24.08
CA VAL A 700 15.36 36.06 -23.57
C VAL A 700 15.98 37.46 -23.73
N LEU A 701 15.83 38.10 -24.89
CA LEU A 701 16.31 39.46 -25.13
C LEU A 701 15.66 40.48 -24.17
N GLN A 702 14.37 40.33 -23.87
CA GLN A 702 13.66 41.20 -22.93
C GLN A 702 14.14 40.98 -21.50
N VAL A 703 14.35 39.73 -21.06
CA VAL A 703 14.94 39.42 -19.75
C VAL A 703 16.32 40.03 -19.61
N ARG A 704 17.18 39.89 -20.63
CA ARG A 704 18.51 40.52 -20.62
C ARG A 704 18.45 42.04 -20.58
N LYS A 705 17.50 42.64 -21.28
CA LYS A 705 17.26 44.09 -21.22
C LYS A 705 16.86 44.53 -19.82
N GLU A 706 15.95 43.82 -19.16
CA GLU A 706 15.52 44.10 -17.79
C GLU A 706 16.67 43.90 -16.78
N LEU A 707 17.47 42.84 -16.94
CA LEU A 707 18.70 42.64 -16.16
C LEU A 707 19.70 43.78 -16.38
N GLY A 708 19.87 44.25 -17.61
CA GLY A 708 20.71 45.41 -17.93
C GLY A 708 20.18 46.72 -17.32
N LEU A 709 18.86 46.90 -17.21
CA LEU A 709 18.26 48.04 -16.49
C LEU A 709 18.52 47.93 -14.98
N LEU A 710 18.38 46.73 -14.41
CA LEU A 710 18.68 46.45 -13.02
C LEU A 710 20.16 46.72 -12.71
N GLN A 711 21.07 46.23 -13.56
CA GLN A 711 22.51 46.48 -13.46
C GLN A 711 22.83 47.98 -13.44
N LYS A 712 22.22 48.76 -14.36
CA LYS A 712 22.38 50.22 -14.39
C LYS A 712 21.86 50.87 -13.12
N SER A 713 20.74 50.39 -12.56
CA SER A 713 20.24 50.91 -11.29
C SER A 713 21.14 50.57 -10.11
N GLN A 714 21.73 49.38 -10.08
CA GLN A 714 22.67 48.97 -9.03
C GLN A 714 23.99 49.74 -9.15
N ALA A 715 24.54 49.88 -10.36
CA ALA A 715 25.73 50.70 -10.60
C ALA A 715 25.53 52.16 -10.18
N PHE A 716 24.33 52.72 -10.39
CA PHE A 716 24.00 54.05 -9.90
C PHE A 716 23.89 54.11 -8.38
N ALA A 717 23.32 53.09 -7.73
CA ALA A 717 23.29 52.99 -6.27
C ALA A 717 24.71 52.94 -5.69
N VAL A 718 25.61 52.12 -6.26
CA VAL A 718 27.04 52.07 -5.90
C VAL A 718 27.69 53.46 -6.01
N GLN A 719 27.39 54.25 -7.04
CA GLN A 719 27.95 55.60 -7.21
C GLN A 719 27.42 56.64 -6.20
N GLN A 720 26.20 56.46 -5.70
CA GLN A 720 25.58 57.41 -4.76
C GLN A 720 25.90 57.10 -3.30
N GLU A 721 26.27 55.86 -3.00
CA GLU A 721 26.44 55.41 -1.63
C GLU A 721 27.76 55.89 -1.02
N LYS A 722 27.67 56.53 0.14
CA LYS A 722 28.84 57.12 0.84
C LYS A 722 29.27 56.32 2.06
N GLU A 723 28.43 55.43 2.56
CA GLU A 723 28.72 54.58 3.71
C GLU A 723 29.34 53.26 3.23
N GLU A 724 30.49 52.88 3.80
CA GLU A 724 31.25 51.69 3.38
C GLU A 724 30.45 50.38 3.51
N SER A 725 29.62 50.24 4.55
CA SER A 725 28.80 49.03 4.76
C SER A 725 27.72 48.88 3.68
N LYS A 726 27.06 49.97 3.29
CA LYS A 726 26.06 49.98 2.22
C LYS A 726 26.69 49.83 0.84
N LEU A 727 27.91 50.35 0.67
CA LEU A 727 28.69 50.17 -0.56
C LEU A 727 28.99 48.68 -0.80
N ALA A 728 29.39 47.94 0.25
CA ALA A 728 29.64 46.50 0.14
C ALA A 728 28.38 45.73 -0.29
N THR A 729 27.21 46.06 0.27
CA THR A 729 25.92 45.47 -0.14
C THR A 729 25.58 45.81 -1.59
N ALA A 730 25.77 47.06 -2.01
CA ALA A 730 25.50 47.49 -3.39
C ALA A 730 26.43 46.82 -4.42
N LEU A 731 27.70 46.59 -4.06
CA LEU A 731 28.65 45.83 -4.88
C LEU A 731 28.25 44.36 -5.00
N SER A 732 27.89 43.72 -3.89
CA SER A 732 27.38 42.33 -3.91
C SER A 732 26.11 42.19 -4.76
N ALA A 733 25.20 43.17 -4.70
CA ALA A 733 24.02 43.22 -5.56
C ALA A 733 24.40 43.37 -7.05
N LEU A 734 25.40 44.19 -7.36
CA LEU A 734 25.88 44.36 -8.74
C LEU A 734 26.53 43.07 -9.27
N ASP A 735 27.32 42.37 -8.45
CA ASP A 735 27.93 41.09 -8.79
C ASP A 735 26.86 40.03 -9.07
N ALA A 736 25.81 39.96 -8.24
CA ALA A 736 24.67 39.08 -8.48
C ALA A 736 23.96 39.37 -9.81
N VAL A 737 23.79 40.65 -10.21
CA VAL A 737 23.23 40.97 -11.53
C VAL A 737 24.15 40.51 -12.67
N ASN A 738 25.47 40.68 -12.53
CA ASN A 738 26.44 40.25 -13.54
C ASN A 738 26.40 38.73 -13.73
N GLU A 739 26.31 37.97 -12.64
CA GLU A 739 26.14 36.51 -12.69
C GLU A 739 24.84 36.14 -13.43
N LEU A 740 23.72 36.81 -13.11
CA LEU A 740 22.43 36.57 -13.78
C LEU A 740 22.46 36.87 -15.29
N GLN A 741 23.24 37.87 -15.73
CA GLN A 741 23.41 38.18 -17.16
C GLN A 741 24.12 37.06 -17.93
N THR A 742 24.99 36.31 -17.25
CA THR A 742 25.75 35.20 -17.86
C THR A 742 25.00 33.87 -17.89
N LEU A 743 23.76 33.82 -17.37
CA LEU A 743 22.96 32.60 -17.37
C LEU A 743 22.65 32.11 -18.80
N PRO A 744 22.68 30.79 -19.02
CA PRO A 744 22.39 30.22 -20.33
C PRO A 744 20.91 30.43 -20.70
N PRO A 745 20.57 30.52 -22.00
CA PRO A 745 19.20 30.77 -22.46
C PRO A 745 18.17 29.79 -21.91
N ARG A 746 18.56 28.52 -21.71
CA ARG A 746 17.69 27.48 -21.15
C ARG A 746 17.17 27.84 -19.75
N THR A 747 18.04 28.36 -18.87
CA THR A 747 17.65 28.77 -17.52
C THR A 747 16.73 29.99 -17.58
N LEU A 748 17.07 30.98 -18.42
CA LEU A 748 16.23 32.17 -18.59
C LEU A 748 14.83 31.81 -19.14
N LEU A 749 14.75 30.86 -20.07
CA LEU A 749 13.50 30.40 -20.65
C LEU A 749 12.64 29.61 -19.67
N ALA A 750 13.23 28.75 -18.85
CA ALA A 750 12.50 28.04 -17.79
C ALA A 750 11.80 29.03 -16.84
N HIS A 751 12.52 30.04 -16.35
CA HIS A 751 11.91 31.07 -15.51
C HIS A 751 10.90 31.96 -16.24
N LEU A 752 11.10 32.20 -17.54
CA LEU A 752 10.09 32.88 -18.35
C LEU A 752 8.80 32.07 -18.45
N GLN A 753 8.90 30.75 -18.71
CA GLN A 753 7.75 29.86 -18.80
C GLN A 753 6.99 29.79 -17.46
N ASP A 754 7.70 29.67 -16.34
CA ASP A 754 7.10 29.72 -14.99
C ASP A 754 6.37 31.04 -14.70
N CYS A 755 6.73 32.11 -15.41
CA CYS A 755 6.19 33.46 -15.25
C CYS A 755 5.24 33.88 -16.38
N ASP A 756 4.61 32.95 -17.09
CA ASP A 756 3.70 33.22 -18.22
C ASP A 756 4.34 34.09 -19.32
N MET A 757 5.63 33.85 -19.60
CA MET A 757 6.45 34.63 -20.54
C MET A 757 6.56 36.13 -20.17
N ASN A 758 6.41 36.49 -18.89
CA ASN A 758 6.60 37.86 -18.42
C ASN A 758 8.06 38.10 -17.96
N PRO A 759 8.86 38.89 -18.72
CA PRO A 759 10.28 39.07 -18.43
C PRO A 759 10.55 39.77 -17.09
N ALA A 760 9.69 40.71 -16.68
CA ALA A 760 9.89 41.44 -15.43
C ALA A 760 9.66 40.55 -14.20
N LYS A 761 8.67 39.64 -14.27
CA LYS A 761 8.44 38.65 -13.22
C LYS A 761 9.58 37.63 -13.17
N ALA A 762 10.02 37.13 -14.32
CA ALA A 762 11.13 36.18 -14.41
C ALA A 762 12.42 36.75 -13.80
N VAL A 763 12.76 38.03 -14.12
CA VAL A 763 13.89 38.71 -13.48
C VAL A 763 13.71 38.87 -11.98
N ALA A 764 12.50 39.17 -11.51
CA ALA A 764 12.23 39.29 -10.07
C ALA A 764 12.43 37.95 -9.33
N GLN A 765 12.03 36.85 -9.95
CA GLN A 765 12.21 35.51 -9.40
C GLN A 765 13.69 35.10 -9.40
N LEU A 766 14.39 35.30 -10.52
CA LEU A 766 15.84 35.06 -10.64
C LEU A 766 16.63 35.87 -9.60
N TRP A 767 16.28 37.15 -9.44
CA TRP A 767 16.86 38.00 -8.41
C TRP A 767 16.64 37.46 -7.01
N SER A 768 15.40 37.07 -6.71
CA SER A 768 15.03 36.54 -5.39
C SER A 768 15.73 35.23 -5.07
N GLN A 769 15.97 34.37 -6.06
CA GLN A 769 16.71 33.13 -5.88
C GLN A 769 18.21 33.37 -5.64
N GLN A 770 18.81 34.31 -6.36
CA GLN A 770 20.26 34.60 -6.22
C GLN A 770 20.59 35.35 -4.92
N THR A 771 19.71 36.25 -4.49
CA THR A 771 19.99 37.16 -3.35
C THR A 771 19.25 36.80 -2.06
N GLY A 772 18.20 35.97 -2.15
CA GLY A 772 17.26 35.73 -1.05
C GLY A 772 16.28 36.88 -0.79
N GLU A 773 16.39 38.00 -1.51
CA GLU A 773 15.52 39.17 -1.33
C GLU A 773 14.21 39.03 -2.11
N GLN A 774 13.07 39.20 -1.45
CA GLN A 774 11.77 39.18 -2.11
C GLN A 774 11.52 40.48 -2.90
N GLY A 775 11.75 40.42 -4.21
CA GLY A 775 11.39 41.45 -5.18
C GLY A 775 12.56 42.28 -5.69
N ILE A 776 12.37 42.88 -6.87
CA ILE A 776 13.39 43.75 -7.49
C ILE A 776 13.48 45.06 -6.69
N PRO A 777 14.69 45.54 -6.36
CA PRO A 777 14.89 46.85 -5.73
C PRO A 777 14.14 47.94 -6.50
N ARG A 778 13.13 48.54 -5.87
CA ARG A 778 12.34 49.59 -6.51
C ARG A 778 13.25 50.75 -6.83
N LYS A 779 13.19 51.22 -8.09
CA LYS A 779 13.94 52.39 -8.56
C LYS A 779 13.85 53.51 -7.51
N PRO A 780 14.97 53.98 -6.94
CA PRO A 780 14.94 55.01 -5.91
C PRO A 780 14.17 56.21 -6.47
N ALA A 781 13.17 56.67 -5.72
CA ALA A 781 12.34 57.78 -6.15
C ALA A 781 13.26 58.97 -6.46
N LEU A 782 13.29 59.41 -7.71
CA LEU A 782 14.04 60.59 -8.13
C LEU A 782 13.75 61.72 -7.12
N PRO A 783 14.78 62.36 -6.54
CA PRO A 783 14.57 63.44 -5.59
C PRO A 783 13.63 64.46 -6.22
N LYS A 784 12.48 64.69 -5.58
CA LYS A 784 11.49 65.66 -6.06
C LYS A 784 12.25 66.96 -6.37
N PRO A 785 12.15 67.52 -7.58
CA PRO A 785 12.76 68.81 -7.86
C PRO A 785 12.26 69.81 -6.80
N PRO A 786 13.13 70.68 -6.26
CA PRO A 786 12.75 71.62 -5.21
C PRO A 786 11.51 72.39 -5.65
N GLY A 787 10.42 72.19 -4.91
CA GLY A 787 9.09 72.66 -5.27
C GLY A 787 9.07 74.16 -5.49
N ARG A 788 8.73 74.58 -6.72
CA ARG A 788 8.28 75.95 -6.98
C ARG A 788 6.97 76.18 -6.24
N GLY A 789 6.92 77.32 -5.56
CA GLY A 789 5.92 77.73 -4.59
C GLY A 789 4.46 77.50 -4.96
N ALA A 790 3.71 77.22 -3.89
CA ALA A 790 2.28 77.17 -3.81
C ALA A 790 1.59 78.34 -4.54
N ARG A 791 0.62 78.01 -5.41
CA ARG A 791 -0.52 78.89 -5.69
C ARG A 791 -1.80 78.14 -5.37
N SER A 792 -2.45 78.61 -4.32
CA SER A 792 -3.81 78.27 -3.94
C SER A 792 -4.78 78.80 -5.00
N THR A 793 -5.62 77.93 -5.54
CA THR A 793 -6.94 78.32 -6.06
C THR A 793 -7.96 77.25 -5.71
N THR A 794 -9.10 77.76 -5.26
CA THR A 794 -10.26 77.17 -4.61
C THR A 794 -11.06 76.15 -5.45
N PRO A 795 -11.94 75.35 -4.81
CA PRO A 795 -12.69 74.29 -5.48
C PRO A 795 -13.96 74.86 -6.12
N ASN A 796 -14.13 74.67 -7.43
CA ASN A 796 -15.37 75.01 -8.11
C ASN A 796 -16.13 73.72 -8.47
N LYS A 797 -17.21 73.48 -7.73
CA LYS A 797 -18.29 72.55 -8.08
C LYS A 797 -19.00 73.08 -9.33
N LYS A 798 -19.09 72.26 -10.39
CA LYS A 798 -20.32 72.05 -11.19
C LYS A 798 -20.06 71.14 -12.39
N GLY A 799 -20.71 69.97 -12.35
CA GLY A 799 -21.55 69.43 -13.41
C GLY A 799 -20.88 69.02 -14.72
N ARG A 800 -20.92 67.71 -15.00
CA ARG A 800 -21.52 67.24 -16.25
C ARG A 800 -21.94 65.78 -16.17
N ASP A 801 -23.24 65.59 -16.42
CA ASP A 801 -23.87 64.34 -16.82
C ASP A 801 -23.23 63.75 -18.08
N SER A 802 -23.05 62.43 -18.07
CA SER A 802 -23.17 61.56 -19.25
C SER A 802 -23.31 60.12 -18.73
N ARG A 803 -24.55 59.62 -18.63
CA ARG A 803 -25.18 58.66 -19.55
C ARG A 803 -24.52 57.29 -19.61
N ASP A 804 -25.24 56.33 -19.01
CA ASP A 804 -25.68 55.09 -19.62
C ASP A 804 -24.70 54.34 -20.53
N ARG A 805 -24.11 53.28 -20.00
CA ARG A 805 -24.03 51.98 -20.69
C ARG A 805 -23.61 50.87 -19.72
N GLU A 806 -24.60 50.38 -18.98
CA GLU A 806 -24.53 49.09 -18.31
C GLU A 806 -25.36 48.12 -19.16
N LYS A 807 -24.70 47.17 -19.83
CA LYS A 807 -25.33 45.92 -20.33
C LYS A 807 -24.28 44.91 -20.78
N ARG A 808 -24.37 43.74 -20.14
CA ARG A 808 -24.07 42.38 -20.62
C ARG A 808 -22.60 42.01 -20.84
N LYS A 809 -22.05 41.36 -19.81
CA LYS A 809 -21.13 40.23 -19.99
C LYS A 809 -21.99 38.97 -20.09
N ASP A 810 -22.00 38.35 -21.26
CA ASP A 810 -22.35 36.94 -21.42
C ASP A 810 -21.16 36.23 -22.07
N CYS A 811 -20.97 35.01 -21.58
CA CYS A 811 -20.01 33.97 -21.92
C CYS A 811 -19.52 33.93 -23.38
N VAL A 812 -18.20 33.77 -23.55
CA VAL A 812 -17.65 32.85 -24.56
C VAL A 812 -16.44 32.16 -23.93
N THR A 813 -16.63 30.88 -23.62
CA THR A 813 -15.59 29.86 -23.58
C THR A 813 -15.19 29.54 -25.03
N MET A 814 -13.90 29.53 -25.30
CA MET A 814 -13.26 28.56 -26.17
C MET A 814 -12.12 27.92 -25.39
#